data_AF-A0AAX7UKL0-F1
#
_entry.id   AF-A0AAX7UKL0-F1
#
_cell.length_a   1.000
_cell.length_b   1.000
_cell.length_c   1.000
_cell.angle_alpha   90.00
_cell.angle_beta   90.00
_cell.angle_gamma   90.00
#
_symmetry.space_group_name_H-M   'P 1'
#
loop_
_entity.id
_entity.type
_entity.pdbx_description
1 polymer ?
#
loop_
_entity_poly.entity_id
_entity_poly.type
_entity_poly.pdbx_seq_one_letter_code
_entity_poly.pdbx_strand_id
1 'polypeptide(L)'
;MGNKDTLEDVFVAVLRPKNQVSLSSKEYRAKAYEILLKEVPLEGKEKKRKKVLLATKLKAGGDKSKSILDYVDETIKPLSSNQSCAGKRVVHMKKFILEGDNEGKEASLFVVPVSLILFNTTASLSTAPGAPSVNVLFSSAILSEVNAPSLCFFPLRRWLAEQHTVPHAIPALFRPAPVERVKTNVSNPAYSSEGKLSDEGLHMGYTALEIKSKMMSLEKADMCILNPLYGSDLQYTNRVDKVIINPYFGLGAPDYSKIQIPKREKWQHGPNCVTEDKDHQWVDDFPLHRSALEGDTELISKLLDSGFSVKQLDNDHWAPIHYACWHGKVEATKLLLEKGNCNPNLLNGQLSSPLHFAARGGHAEIVQLLLQHPEIDRHIEDQQKRSPFQVCEENKQNEWEETVKLLQQANSKPYEKVRIYRMDGSYRSVELKHGNNTTVQQIMEGMRLSQETQQYFTIWICSENLHLQLKPYHKPLQHLRIWTEIVTDLTVLDPQRETPQLFLRRDVRLPLEIEKKVEDPLAILILFDEARHCLLKGFFPAPDNKLITLASLLLQIIYGNYESKKHKQGFLNEENLKSIVPISKVKSKAYHWTNRILHEYKALSTSEGVSKEMHHLQRLFLQNCWDIPTYGAAFFTGQVYTKASASNHKVIRVYVGVNTKGLHLMNMETKVLLISLEYSTFIWQLGHADQYFQIHSGDNKMNFIVHTKQAGLIVKLLMKLSGQITPNEKGITDKYAYG
;
A
#
# COMPACT_ATOMS: atom_id res chain seq x y z
N MET A 1 16.85 43.40 -28.79
CA MET A 1 16.63 44.37 -27.69
C MET A 1 15.89 43.66 -26.59
N GLY A 2 16.52 43.56 -25.43
CA GLY A 2 16.08 42.82 -24.25
C GLY A 2 17.31 42.75 -23.33
N ASN A 3 17.39 43.69 -22.39
CA ASN A 3 18.59 44.07 -21.67
C ASN A 3 19.31 42.90 -20.97
N LYS A 4 20.60 42.70 -21.25
CA LYS A 4 21.53 41.88 -20.44
C LYS A 4 21.88 42.51 -19.08
N ASP A 5 21.32 43.68 -18.76
CA ASP A 5 21.61 44.44 -17.53
C ASP A 5 20.50 44.43 -16.48
N THR A 6 19.51 43.54 -16.58
CA THR A 6 18.54 43.32 -15.48
C THR A 6 18.94 42.11 -14.64
N LEU A 7 20.05 42.26 -13.90
CA LEU A 7 20.43 41.29 -12.88
C LEU A 7 19.62 41.58 -11.61
N GLU A 8 18.89 40.56 -11.13
CA GLU A 8 18.11 40.61 -9.89
C GLU A 8 19.05 40.69 -8.67
N ASP A 9 18.84 41.63 -7.75
CA ASP A 9 19.59 41.62 -6.48
C ASP A 9 18.96 40.58 -5.54
N VAL A 10 19.78 39.65 -5.04
CA VAL A 10 19.34 38.61 -4.09
C VAL A 10 19.81 38.99 -2.68
N PHE A 11 18.87 39.04 -1.75
CA PHE A 11 19.16 39.27 -0.34
C PHE A 11 18.94 38.00 0.47
N VAL A 12 19.87 37.72 1.37
CA VAL A 12 19.72 36.66 2.36
C VAL A 12 19.37 37.29 3.69
N ALA A 13 18.22 36.92 4.25
CA ALA A 13 17.70 37.42 5.52
C ALA A 13 17.79 36.36 6.62
N VAL A 14 18.39 36.70 7.75
CA VAL A 14 18.34 35.90 8.98
C VAL A 14 17.38 36.56 9.94
N LEU A 15 16.38 35.83 10.41
CA LEU A 15 15.43 36.27 11.42
C LEU A 15 15.83 35.72 12.80
N ARG A 16 15.97 36.60 13.79
CA ARG A 16 16.35 36.25 15.17
C ARG A 16 15.39 36.90 16.18
N PRO A 17 14.90 36.20 17.21
CA PRO A 17 14.19 36.85 18.33
C PRO A 17 15.16 37.75 19.14
N LYS A 18 14.70 38.93 19.58
CA LYS A 18 15.48 39.84 20.46
C LYS A 18 15.52 39.33 21.90
N ASN A 19 14.36 38.91 22.44
CA ASN A 19 14.20 38.43 23.82
C ASN A 19 13.62 37.00 23.85
N GLN A 20 13.58 36.35 25.03
CA GLN A 20 12.85 35.08 25.23
C GLN A 20 11.36 35.32 24.99
N VAL A 21 10.91 35.13 23.74
CA VAL A 21 9.51 35.15 23.39
C VAL A 21 8.94 33.80 23.79
N SER A 22 8.02 33.77 24.77
CA SER A 22 7.27 32.56 25.08
C SER A 22 6.46 32.14 23.86
N LEU A 23 6.73 30.94 23.33
CA LEU A 23 6.00 30.35 22.19
C LEU A 23 4.51 30.06 22.51
N SER A 24 4.07 30.27 23.77
CA SER A 24 2.66 30.19 24.18
C SER A 24 1.90 31.53 24.13
N SER A 25 2.58 32.66 23.87
CA SER A 25 1.92 33.96 23.69
C SER A 25 1.17 33.99 22.36
N LYS A 26 -0.14 34.25 22.40
CA LYS A 26 -1.01 34.37 21.20
C LYS A 26 -0.80 35.67 20.42
N GLU A 27 -0.07 36.64 20.97
CA GLU A 27 0.21 37.92 20.30
C GLU A 27 1.70 38.12 20.03
N TYR A 28 2.01 38.41 18.77
CA TYR A 28 3.34 38.81 18.31
C TYR A 28 3.48 40.35 18.44
N ARG A 29 4.68 40.84 18.80
CA ARG A 29 5.03 42.29 18.79
C ARG A 29 6.19 42.59 17.85
N ALA A 30 6.04 43.53 16.91
CA ALA A 30 7.02 43.89 15.87
C ALA A 30 8.40 44.34 16.36
N LYS A 31 8.54 44.66 17.65
CA LYS A 31 9.83 44.99 18.27
C LYS A 31 10.58 43.76 18.81
N ALA A 32 10.02 42.55 18.73
CA ALA A 32 10.56 41.36 19.37
C ALA A 32 11.56 40.57 18.51
N TYR A 33 11.86 40.99 17.27
CA TYR A 33 12.74 40.27 16.34
C TYR A 33 13.72 41.20 15.60
N GLU A 34 14.86 40.66 15.17
CA GLU A 34 15.90 41.28 14.37
C GLU A 34 16.00 40.59 13.02
N ILE A 35 16.30 41.40 12.00
CA ILE A 35 16.50 40.97 10.62
C ILE A 35 17.92 41.35 10.22
N LEU A 36 18.75 40.38 9.88
CA LEU A 36 20.09 40.59 9.33
C LEU A 36 20.07 40.28 7.85
N LEU A 37 20.59 41.18 7.02
CA LEU A 37 20.60 41.04 5.57
C LEU A 37 22.03 40.94 5.03
N LYS A 38 22.27 40.00 4.10
CA LYS A 38 23.48 39.92 3.29
C LYS A 38 23.10 39.99 1.82
N GLU A 39 23.67 40.95 1.10
CA GLU A 39 23.54 41.06 -0.35
C GLU A 39 24.46 40.02 -1.02
N VAL A 40 23.92 39.27 -1.98
CA VAL A 40 24.63 38.21 -2.68
C VAL A 40 24.70 38.55 -4.17
N PRO A 41 25.91 38.70 -4.75
CA PRO A 41 26.04 38.93 -6.18
C PRO A 41 25.68 37.65 -6.96
N LEU A 42 24.87 37.79 -8.00
CA LEU A 42 24.64 36.73 -8.99
C LEU A 42 25.90 36.53 -9.85
N GLU A 43 26.17 35.29 -10.28
CA GLU A 43 27.35 34.94 -11.08
C GLU A 43 27.53 35.92 -12.26
N GLY A 44 28.70 36.58 -12.31
CA GLY A 44 29.11 37.41 -13.44
C GLY A 44 29.38 38.89 -13.16
N LYS A 45 29.14 39.45 -11.97
CA LYS A 45 29.60 40.82 -11.62
C LYS A 45 30.07 40.92 -10.16
N GLU A 46 31.32 41.32 -9.91
CA GLU A 46 31.83 41.64 -8.57
C GLU A 46 31.31 43.02 -8.09
N LYS A 47 30.30 43.03 -7.20
CA LYS A 47 29.98 44.22 -6.39
C LYS A 47 30.72 44.16 -5.04
N LYS A 48 31.29 45.28 -4.57
CA LYS A 48 31.98 45.37 -3.26
C LYS A 48 30.98 45.08 -2.13
N ARG A 49 31.23 43.99 -1.39
CA ARG A 49 30.43 43.52 -0.24
C ARG A 49 30.30 44.60 0.84
N LYS A 50 29.11 45.17 1.05
CA LYS A 50 28.83 45.99 2.26
C LYS A 50 28.24 45.09 3.35
N LYS A 51 29.08 44.67 4.30
CA LYS A 51 28.66 43.94 5.51
C LYS A 51 28.02 44.93 6.49
N VAL A 52 26.77 44.71 6.88
CA VAL A 52 26.17 45.40 8.04
C VAL A 52 26.11 44.41 9.20
N LEU A 53 26.65 44.86 10.35
CA LEU A 53 27.12 44.07 11.48
C LEU A 53 26.01 43.45 12.35
N LEU A 54 26.25 42.20 12.79
CA LEU A 54 26.29 41.84 14.21
C LEU A 54 27.27 40.68 14.36
N ALA A 55 28.22 40.80 15.30
CA ALA A 55 29.21 39.77 15.59
C ALA A 55 28.51 38.63 16.37
N THR A 56 28.00 37.62 15.68
CA THR A 56 27.39 36.45 16.33
C THR A 56 28.03 35.18 15.79
N LYS A 57 28.64 34.40 16.70
CA LYS A 57 29.37 33.16 16.41
C LYS A 57 28.44 31.94 16.53
N LEU A 58 28.61 30.96 15.66
CA LEU A 58 27.87 29.69 15.63
C LEU A 58 28.72 28.57 16.25
N LYS A 59 28.08 27.69 17.04
CA LYS A 59 28.69 26.46 17.56
C LYS A 59 28.50 25.35 16.52
N ALA A 60 29.55 25.01 15.79
CA ALA A 60 29.56 23.83 14.91
C ALA A 60 30.24 22.67 15.63
N GLY A 61 29.77 21.43 15.42
CA GLY A 61 30.38 20.22 15.99
C GLY A 61 31.79 20.02 15.43
N GLY A 62 32.79 20.55 16.12
CA GLY A 62 34.20 20.60 15.73
C GLY A 62 34.79 21.97 16.06
N ASP A 63 35.95 21.98 16.72
CA ASP A 63 36.53 23.04 17.59
C ASP A 63 36.91 24.39 16.92
N LYS A 64 36.07 24.95 16.03
CA LYS A 64 36.25 26.29 15.45
C LYS A 64 34.92 27.05 15.38
N SER A 65 34.86 28.18 16.08
CA SER A 65 33.73 29.13 16.01
C SER A 65 33.71 29.85 14.66
N LYS A 66 32.65 29.65 13.87
CA LYS A 66 32.43 30.32 12.56
C LYS A 66 31.39 31.44 12.69
N SER A 67 31.54 32.54 11.95
CA SER A 67 30.49 33.56 11.88
C SER A 67 29.28 33.06 11.10
N ILE A 68 28.08 33.50 11.48
CA ILE A 68 26.85 33.21 10.72
C ILE A 68 26.95 33.64 9.25
N LEU A 69 27.71 34.71 8.98
CA LEU A 69 27.94 35.21 7.62
C LEU A 69 28.87 34.31 6.79
N ASP A 70 29.79 33.59 7.43
CA ASP A 70 30.68 32.64 6.77
C ASP A 70 29.91 31.37 6.42
N TYR A 71 29.01 30.94 7.30
CA TYR A 71 28.07 29.85 7.00
C TYR A 71 27.16 30.19 5.82
N VAL A 72 26.61 31.42 5.81
CA VAL A 72 25.83 31.91 4.67
C VAL A 72 26.69 31.93 3.40
N ASP A 73 27.96 32.38 3.46
CA ASP A 73 28.89 32.36 2.31
C ASP A 73 29.17 30.95 1.79
N GLU A 74 29.35 29.97 2.70
CA GLU A 74 29.59 28.57 2.37
C GLU A 74 28.35 27.92 1.73
N THR A 75 27.16 28.24 2.23
CA THR A 75 25.89 27.71 1.72
C THR A 75 25.52 28.27 0.34
N ILE A 76 25.99 29.47 0.01
CA ILE A 76 25.69 30.16 -1.26
C ILE A 76 26.85 30.16 -2.28
N LYS A 77 28.00 29.56 -1.96
CA LYS A 77 29.12 29.39 -2.92
C LYS A 77 28.63 28.60 -4.15
N PRO A 78 29.20 28.87 -5.35
CA PRO A 78 28.51 28.69 -6.63
C PRO A 78 27.98 27.27 -6.77
N LEU A 79 26.65 27.18 -6.81
CA LEU A 79 25.91 26.03 -7.32
C LEU A 79 26.38 25.83 -8.77
N SER A 80 27.28 24.87 -8.96
CA SER A 80 28.01 24.63 -10.21
C SER A 80 27.12 24.70 -11.46
N SER A 81 27.48 25.62 -12.36
CA SER A 81 27.21 25.76 -13.81
C SER A 81 25.80 25.56 -14.40
N ASN A 82 24.79 25.10 -13.67
CA ASN A 82 23.42 24.96 -14.20
C ASN A 82 22.29 25.19 -13.16
N GLN A 83 22.61 25.70 -11.97
CA GLN A 83 21.60 26.12 -11.00
C GLN A 83 21.79 27.60 -10.66
N SER A 84 21.37 28.48 -11.57
CA SER A 84 21.08 29.85 -11.18
C SER A 84 19.88 29.83 -10.22
N CYS A 85 19.87 30.70 -9.21
CA CYS A 85 18.69 30.95 -8.38
C CYS A 85 17.59 31.68 -9.19
N ALA A 86 17.23 31.15 -10.36
CA ALA A 86 16.13 31.62 -11.20
C ALA A 86 14.91 30.74 -10.89
N GLY A 87 14.16 31.13 -9.87
CA GLY A 87 12.95 30.43 -9.47
C GLY A 87 12.54 30.79 -8.06
N LYS A 88 11.30 31.27 -7.90
CA LYS A 88 10.67 31.54 -6.60
C LYS A 88 10.69 30.27 -5.73
N ARG A 89 11.73 30.07 -4.91
CA ARG A 89 11.82 29.19 -3.73
C ARG A 89 13.29 28.99 -3.34
N VAL A 90 13.71 29.47 -2.17
CA VAL A 90 14.62 28.70 -1.29
C VAL A 90 14.30 29.06 0.16
N VAL A 91 13.63 28.15 0.87
CA VAL A 91 13.55 28.18 2.34
C VAL A 91 14.32 26.96 2.86
N HIS A 92 15.65 27.08 2.92
CA HIS A 92 16.50 26.09 3.57
C HIS A 92 16.51 26.40 5.09
N MET A 93 15.61 25.78 5.84
CA MET A 93 15.59 25.91 7.30
C MET A 93 16.63 24.97 7.92
N LYS A 94 17.68 25.53 8.50
CA LYS A 94 18.55 24.83 9.46
C LYS A 94 18.63 25.66 10.72
N LYS A 95 18.38 25.02 11.87
CA LYS A 95 18.50 25.64 13.18
C LYS A 95 19.98 25.71 13.56
N PHE A 96 20.41 26.84 14.11
CA PHE A 96 21.75 26.99 14.68
C PHE A 96 21.66 27.44 16.13
N ILE A 97 22.53 26.88 16.97
CA ILE A 97 22.72 27.28 18.37
C ILE A 97 23.79 28.39 18.39
N LEU A 98 23.44 29.54 18.98
CA LEU A 98 24.31 30.71 19.06
C LEU A 98 25.24 30.61 20.29
N GLU A 99 26.46 31.15 20.18
CA GLU A 99 27.42 31.26 21.30
C GLU A 99 27.37 32.63 22.02
N GLY A 100 27.87 32.70 23.26
CA GLY A 100 28.00 33.91 24.08
C GLY A 100 26.72 34.25 24.87
N ASP A 101 26.41 35.53 25.05
CA ASP A 101 25.23 36.04 25.78
C ASP A 101 23.86 35.60 25.20
N ASN A 102 23.86 34.79 24.15
CA ASN A 102 22.69 34.27 23.45
C ASN A 102 22.63 32.73 23.40
N GLU A 103 23.40 32.02 24.23
CA GLU A 103 23.29 30.56 24.37
C GLU A 103 21.82 30.13 24.64
N GLY A 104 21.32 29.17 23.85
CA GLY A 104 19.94 28.67 23.92
C GLY A 104 18.92 29.37 23.02
N LYS A 105 19.30 30.41 22.25
CA LYS A 105 18.41 31.04 21.26
C LYS A 105 18.56 30.41 19.87
N GLU A 106 17.44 30.12 19.20
CA GLU A 106 17.41 29.57 17.84
C GLU A 106 17.29 30.69 16.78
N ALA A 107 18.03 30.56 15.67
CA ALA A 107 17.93 31.44 14.50
C ALA A 107 17.60 30.63 13.24
N SER A 108 16.86 31.24 12.32
CA SER A 108 16.47 30.64 11.03
C SER A 108 16.90 31.50 9.84
N LEU A 109 17.43 30.85 8.80
CA LEU A 109 17.97 31.48 7.60
C LEU A 109 16.95 31.44 6.45
N PHE A 110 16.75 32.57 5.78
CA PHE A 110 15.85 32.72 4.64
C PHE A 110 16.55 33.42 3.47
N VAL A 111 16.23 33.02 2.25
CA VAL A 111 16.75 33.68 1.03
C VAL A 111 15.57 34.30 0.29
N VAL A 112 15.65 35.61 0.00
CA VAL A 112 14.56 36.38 -0.62
C VAL A 112 15.08 37.15 -1.84
N PRO A 113 14.62 36.83 -3.06
CA PRO A 113 14.91 37.64 -4.24
C PRO A 113 14.09 38.93 -4.22
N VAL A 114 14.71 40.07 -4.51
CA VAL A 114 14.03 41.39 -4.55
C VAL A 114 14.19 41.97 -5.95
N SER A 115 13.27 41.63 -6.86
CA SER A 115 13.23 42.22 -8.19
C SER A 115 12.57 43.61 -8.14
N LEU A 116 13.29 44.67 -8.52
CA LEU A 116 12.72 45.99 -8.82
C LEU A 116 12.65 46.16 -10.35
N ILE A 117 11.57 45.71 -10.99
CA ILE A 117 11.27 46.06 -12.39
C ILE A 117 9.81 46.46 -12.50
N LEU A 118 9.60 47.74 -12.84
CA LEU A 118 8.33 48.32 -13.28
C LEU A 118 7.87 47.62 -14.57
N PHE A 119 6.86 46.76 -14.49
CA PHE A 119 6.11 46.32 -15.66
C PHE A 119 4.83 47.15 -15.78
N ASN A 120 4.87 48.17 -16.64
CA ASN A 120 3.67 48.78 -17.21
C ASN A 120 3.07 47.81 -18.24
N THR A 121 2.22 46.89 -17.80
CA THR A 121 1.21 46.23 -18.64
C THR A 121 0.24 45.48 -17.73
N THR A 122 -1.03 45.86 -17.79
CA THR A 122 -2.16 45.15 -17.18
C THR A 122 -2.31 43.77 -17.79
N ALA A 123 -1.70 42.76 -17.17
CA ALA A 123 -1.97 41.35 -17.42
C ALA A 123 -2.16 40.64 -16.07
N SER A 124 -3.37 40.16 -15.83
CA SER A 124 -3.78 39.43 -14.63
C SER A 124 -3.06 38.08 -14.54
N LEU A 125 -2.04 38.00 -13.70
CA LEU A 125 -1.45 36.73 -13.26
C LEU A 125 -2.34 36.13 -12.17
N SER A 126 -2.89 34.95 -12.46
CA SER A 126 -3.69 34.15 -11.54
C SER A 126 -2.90 33.74 -10.30
N THR A 127 -3.42 34.11 -9.14
CA THR A 127 -3.02 33.66 -7.81
C THR A 127 -3.40 32.19 -7.61
N ALA A 128 -2.41 31.33 -7.35
CA ALA A 128 -2.65 29.99 -6.77
C ALA A 128 -2.75 30.10 -5.23
N PRO A 129 -3.63 29.34 -4.55
CA PRO A 129 -3.63 29.25 -3.09
C PRO A 129 -2.33 28.58 -2.64
N GLY A 130 -1.56 29.24 -1.78
CA GLY A 130 -0.31 28.69 -1.21
C GLY A 130 1.01 29.24 -1.78
N ALA A 131 0.97 30.27 -2.64
CA ALA A 131 2.16 31.03 -3.03
C ALA A 131 2.18 32.41 -2.35
N PRO A 132 3.34 32.93 -1.89
CA PRO A 132 3.42 34.30 -1.38
C PRO A 132 3.20 35.28 -2.53
N SER A 133 2.22 36.16 -2.38
CA SER A 133 1.99 37.32 -3.24
C SER A 133 3.08 38.37 -3.02
N VAL A 134 4.20 38.26 -3.73
CA VAL A 134 5.01 39.43 -4.03
C VAL A 134 4.28 40.14 -5.17
N ASN A 135 3.50 41.17 -4.84
CA ASN A 135 3.22 42.34 -5.69
C ASN A 135 2.41 43.33 -4.88
N VAL A 136 3.04 44.45 -4.50
CA VAL A 136 2.30 45.68 -4.21
C VAL A 136 2.75 46.73 -5.22
N LEU A 137 1.75 47.28 -5.91
CA LEU A 137 1.83 48.54 -6.65
C LEU A 137 2.38 49.65 -5.75
N PHE A 138 3.44 50.34 -6.20
CA PHE A 138 3.62 51.76 -5.92
C PHE A 138 3.79 52.50 -7.24
N SER A 139 2.91 53.47 -7.47
CA SER A 139 3.00 54.47 -8.51
C SER A 139 4.15 55.44 -8.20
N SER A 140 4.77 55.94 -9.26
CA SER A 140 5.83 56.95 -9.27
C SER A 140 5.53 58.20 -8.45
N ALA A 141 6.41 58.53 -7.50
CA ALA A 141 6.84 59.91 -7.21
C ALA A 141 7.96 59.92 -6.14
N ILE A 142 9.11 60.49 -6.52
CA ILE A 142 10.16 61.08 -5.67
C ILE A 142 10.99 60.10 -4.82
N LEU A 143 12.19 59.78 -5.31
CA LEU A 143 13.37 59.57 -4.47
C LEU A 143 14.60 60.15 -5.17
N SER A 144 14.76 61.46 -5.06
CA SER A 144 16.08 62.07 -5.04
C SER A 144 16.67 61.89 -3.65
N GLU A 145 17.92 61.45 -3.61
CA GLU A 145 18.92 61.70 -2.56
C GLU A 145 18.67 61.22 -1.11
N VAL A 146 19.67 60.47 -0.64
CA VAL A 146 20.11 60.35 0.76
C VAL A 146 19.08 59.74 1.73
N ASN A 147 19.05 58.39 1.77
CA ASN A 147 18.94 57.52 2.96
C ASN A 147 18.32 56.17 2.57
N ALA A 148 19.15 55.24 2.08
CA ALA A 148 18.69 53.97 1.55
C ALA A 148 19.01 52.70 2.39
N PRO A 149 19.05 52.71 3.74
CA PRO A 149 18.78 51.47 4.47
C PRO A 149 17.28 51.22 4.58
N SER A 150 16.46 52.26 4.80
CA SER A 150 15.04 52.18 5.18
C SER A 150 14.11 51.61 4.10
N LEU A 151 14.43 51.80 2.82
CA LEU A 151 13.57 51.38 1.69
C LEU A 151 13.69 49.89 1.34
N CYS A 152 14.84 49.25 1.55
CA CYS A 152 14.99 47.80 1.37
C CYS A 152 14.26 46.98 2.46
N PHE A 153 13.86 47.61 3.57
CA PHE A 153 13.10 46.95 4.63
C PHE A 153 11.59 46.88 4.36
N PHE A 154 11.04 47.71 3.47
CA PHE A 154 9.59 47.88 3.35
C PHE A 154 8.85 46.62 2.87
N PRO A 155 9.31 45.88 1.84
CA PRO A 155 8.60 44.69 1.35
C PRO A 155 8.62 43.53 2.35
N LEU A 156 9.77 43.27 2.98
CA LEU A 156 9.91 42.19 3.97
C LEU A 156 9.16 42.52 5.27
N ARG A 157 9.20 43.78 5.73
CA ARG A 157 8.42 44.22 6.90
C ARG A 157 6.92 44.18 6.63
N ARG A 158 6.48 44.52 5.42
CA ARG A 158 5.08 44.43 5.01
C ARG A 158 4.60 42.99 4.93
N TRP A 159 5.39 42.09 4.34
CA TRP A 159 5.10 40.65 4.33
C TRP A 159 4.99 40.10 5.77
N LEU A 160 5.94 40.42 6.65
CA LEU A 160 5.86 40.03 8.07
C LEU A 160 4.63 40.65 8.77
N ALA A 161 4.25 41.89 8.47
CA ALA A 161 3.06 42.53 9.01
C ALA A 161 1.76 41.88 8.54
N GLU A 162 1.68 41.46 7.27
CA GLU A 162 0.58 40.67 6.72
C GLU A 162 0.53 39.27 7.35
N GLN A 163 1.67 38.66 7.67
CA GLN A 163 1.69 37.40 8.43
C GLN A 163 1.31 37.59 9.91
N HIS A 164 1.35 38.80 10.48
CA HIS A 164 0.84 39.04 11.84
C HIS A 164 -0.68 39.04 11.93
N THR A 165 -1.40 39.35 10.85
CA THR A 165 -2.87 39.33 10.87
C THR A 165 -3.43 37.91 10.86
N VAL A 166 -2.57 36.91 10.57
CA VAL A 166 -2.90 35.49 10.58
C VAL A 166 -2.43 34.86 11.90
N PRO A 167 -3.34 34.37 12.77
CA PRO A 167 -2.98 33.75 14.04
C PRO A 167 -1.99 32.60 13.86
N HIS A 168 -0.93 32.57 14.67
CA HIS A 168 0.09 31.51 14.71
C HIS A 168 1.02 31.36 13.49
N ALA A 169 0.89 32.19 12.45
CA ALA A 169 1.74 32.10 11.24
C ALA A 169 3.23 32.37 11.53
N ILE A 170 3.54 33.37 12.36
CA ILE A 170 4.93 33.69 12.70
C ILE A 170 5.56 32.69 13.68
N PRO A 171 4.87 32.26 14.77
CA PRO A 171 5.36 31.14 15.58
C PRO A 171 5.63 29.87 14.75
N ALA A 172 4.87 29.63 13.67
CA ALA A 172 5.09 28.51 12.78
C ALA A 172 6.40 28.60 11.98
N LEU A 173 6.95 29.79 11.75
CA LEU A 173 8.26 29.97 11.10
C LEU A 173 9.44 29.46 11.97
N PHE A 174 9.23 29.37 13.28
CA PHE A 174 10.23 28.86 14.23
C PHE A 174 9.94 27.42 14.69
N ARG A 175 8.87 26.80 14.16
CA ARG A 175 8.55 25.39 14.43
C ARG A 175 9.50 24.47 13.66
N PRO A 176 9.82 23.26 14.19
CA PRO A 176 10.55 22.25 13.44
C PRO A 176 9.88 21.94 12.10
N ALA A 177 10.67 21.44 11.13
CA ALA A 177 10.17 21.05 9.82
C ALA A 177 8.95 20.11 9.97
N PRO A 178 7.97 20.13 9.05
CA PRO A 178 6.77 19.29 9.15
C PRO A 178 7.09 17.82 9.46
N VAL A 179 8.18 17.30 8.88
CA VAL A 179 8.68 15.94 9.10
C VAL A 179 9.14 15.69 10.55
N GLU A 180 9.76 16.67 11.21
CA GLU A 180 10.18 16.54 12.62
C GLU A 180 9.01 16.73 13.59
N ARG A 181 8.03 17.59 13.27
CA ARG A 181 6.81 17.71 14.07
C ARG A 181 5.94 16.46 14.02
N VAL A 182 5.93 15.76 12.87
CA VAL A 182 5.30 14.45 12.75
C VAL A 182 6.00 13.42 13.65
N LYS A 183 7.33 13.50 13.82
CA LYS A 183 8.05 12.62 14.75
C LYS A 183 7.80 12.93 16.23
N THR A 184 7.60 14.19 16.61
CA THR A 184 7.41 14.58 18.02
C THR A 184 5.96 14.54 18.50
N ASN A 185 4.99 14.75 17.60
CA ASN A 185 3.56 14.78 17.96
C ASN A 185 2.80 13.49 17.58
N VAL A 186 3.42 12.59 16.81
CA VAL A 186 2.92 11.23 16.60
C VAL A 186 3.84 10.29 17.35
N SER A 187 3.57 10.12 18.64
CA SER A 187 3.96 8.89 19.32
C SER A 187 3.14 7.78 18.69
N ASN A 188 3.77 7.00 17.81
CA ASN A 188 3.23 5.72 17.43
C ASN A 188 3.56 4.74 18.58
N PRO A 189 2.58 4.21 19.33
CA PRO A 189 2.86 3.24 20.38
C PRO A 189 3.48 1.93 19.84
N ALA A 190 3.51 1.71 18.52
CA ALA A 190 4.23 0.61 17.89
C ALA A 190 5.76 0.85 17.76
N TYR A 191 6.28 2.05 18.09
CA TYR A 191 7.71 2.38 17.99
C TYR A 191 8.31 3.06 19.23
N SER A 192 7.66 2.99 20.40
CA SER A 192 8.33 3.37 21.65
C SER A 192 9.32 2.29 22.05
N SER A 193 10.62 2.56 21.92
CA SER A 193 11.67 1.77 22.56
C SER A 193 11.42 1.75 24.07
N GLU A 194 11.34 0.57 24.67
CA GLU A 194 11.12 0.40 26.11
C GLU A 194 12.06 1.25 26.95
N GLY A 195 11.51 1.94 27.95
CA GLY A 195 12.30 2.69 28.93
C GLY A 195 11.46 3.60 29.83
N LYS A 196 10.92 3.02 30.91
CA LYS A 196 10.28 3.66 32.08
C LYS A 196 8.90 4.30 31.83
N LEU A 197 7.87 3.49 32.02
CA LEU A 197 6.54 3.96 32.38
C LEU A 197 6.55 4.37 33.86
N SER A 198 6.43 5.66 34.13
CA SER A 198 5.69 6.12 35.30
C SER A 198 4.22 6.19 34.89
N ASP A 199 3.37 5.60 35.74
CA ASP A 199 1.91 5.61 35.65
C ASP A 199 1.33 6.99 35.31
N GLU A 200 0.17 6.98 34.65
CA GLU A 200 -0.68 8.11 34.22
C GLU A 200 -0.50 8.62 32.78
N GLY A 201 -1.31 8.09 31.85
CA GLY A 201 -1.48 8.71 30.52
C GLY A 201 -2.23 7.92 29.44
N LEU A 202 -3.53 7.67 29.63
CA LEU A 202 -4.58 7.45 28.61
C LEU A 202 -4.19 6.79 27.25
N HIS A 203 -4.45 5.49 27.15
CA HIS A 203 -4.69 4.79 25.89
C HIS A 203 -5.89 5.37 25.15
N MET A 204 -5.78 5.63 23.84
CA MET A 204 -6.97 5.76 22.98
C MET A 204 -6.83 4.92 21.70
N GLY A 205 -7.69 3.91 21.59
CA GLY A 205 -7.87 3.07 20.41
C GLY A 205 -8.68 3.78 19.33
N TYR A 206 -8.00 4.46 18.41
CA TYR A 206 -8.61 5.06 17.23
C TYR A 206 -8.08 4.43 15.93
N THR A 207 -8.97 4.23 14.98
CA THR A 207 -8.69 3.81 13.61
C THR A 207 -8.09 4.96 12.79
N ALA A 208 -7.41 4.65 11.67
CA ALA A 208 -6.82 5.66 10.77
C ALA A 208 -7.85 6.68 10.25
N LEU A 209 -9.13 6.29 10.16
CA LEU A 209 -10.22 7.14 9.72
C LEU A 209 -10.65 8.14 10.83
N GLU A 210 -10.63 7.72 12.09
CA GLU A 210 -10.92 8.59 13.24
C GLU A 210 -9.78 9.59 13.49
N ILE A 211 -8.53 9.17 13.24
CA ILE A 211 -7.36 10.06 13.25
C ILE A 211 -7.47 11.09 12.12
N LYS A 212 -7.89 10.68 10.91
CA LYS A 212 -8.17 11.59 9.78
C LYS A 212 -9.29 12.57 10.11
N SER A 213 -10.38 12.10 10.73
CA SER A 213 -11.50 12.95 11.15
C SER A 213 -11.08 13.96 12.22
N LYS A 214 -10.22 13.57 13.16
CA LYS A 214 -9.68 14.49 14.17
C LYS A 214 -8.67 15.49 13.59
N MET A 215 -7.82 15.08 12.65
CA MET A 215 -6.96 16.01 11.91
C MET A 215 -7.76 17.04 11.12
N MET A 216 -8.84 16.61 10.45
CA MET A 216 -9.77 17.48 9.74
C MET A 216 -10.53 18.43 10.69
N SER A 217 -10.72 18.05 11.97
CA SER A 217 -11.33 18.92 12.98
C SER A 217 -10.36 19.94 13.60
N LEU A 218 -9.05 19.63 13.61
CA LEU A 218 -8.00 20.48 14.19
C LEU A 218 -7.46 21.53 13.22
N GLU A 219 -7.56 21.29 11.91
CA GLU A 219 -7.22 22.26 10.88
C GLU A 219 -8.47 22.56 10.06
N LYS A 220 -9.09 23.72 10.31
CA LYS A 220 -10.11 24.31 9.42
C LYS A 220 -9.47 24.59 8.05
N ALA A 221 -9.38 23.56 7.21
CA ALA A 221 -8.95 23.67 5.84
C ALA A 221 -10.16 24.03 4.98
N ASP A 222 -10.22 25.29 4.55
CA ASP A 222 -11.24 25.79 3.65
C ASP A 222 -11.01 25.19 2.25
N MET A 223 -11.76 24.14 1.95
CA MET A 223 -11.93 23.45 0.66
C MET A 223 -10.87 22.40 0.27
N CYS A 224 -11.32 21.12 0.29
CA CYS A 224 -10.67 20.00 -0.39
C CYS A 224 -11.40 19.76 -1.72
N ILE A 225 -10.78 20.12 -2.85
CA ILE A 225 -11.28 19.69 -4.17
C ILE A 225 -10.65 18.33 -4.45
N LEU A 226 -11.45 17.28 -4.33
CA LEU A 226 -11.10 15.97 -4.85
C LEU A 226 -11.20 15.99 -6.37
N ASN A 227 -10.17 15.49 -7.05
CA ASN A 227 -10.25 15.19 -8.47
C ASN A 227 -11.33 14.12 -8.67
N PRO A 228 -12.40 14.38 -9.44
CA PRO A 228 -13.52 13.43 -9.60
C PRO A 228 -13.11 12.12 -10.30
N LEU A 229 -11.89 12.04 -10.84
CA LEU A 229 -11.35 10.84 -11.48
C LEU A 229 -10.47 9.97 -10.57
N TYR A 230 -10.33 10.32 -9.28
CA TYR A 230 -9.56 9.52 -8.32
C TYR A 230 -10.25 8.17 -8.08
N GLY A 231 -9.74 7.11 -8.72
CA GLY A 231 -10.28 5.74 -8.65
C GLY A 231 -11.14 5.29 -9.84
N SER A 232 -11.06 5.97 -10.99
CA SER A 232 -11.92 5.70 -12.16
C SER A 232 -11.27 4.93 -13.33
N ASP A 233 -10.01 4.49 -13.20
CA ASP A 233 -9.27 3.67 -14.19
C ASP A 233 -9.22 4.16 -15.66
N LEU A 234 -9.65 5.39 -15.96
CA LEU A 234 -9.52 5.99 -17.30
C LEU A 234 -8.07 6.43 -17.60
N GLN A 235 -7.55 6.06 -18.76
CA GLN A 235 -6.20 6.42 -19.21
C GLN A 235 -6.11 7.91 -19.60
N TYR A 236 -5.15 8.61 -19.00
CA TYR A 236 -4.83 10.00 -19.35
C TYR A 236 -3.99 10.06 -20.63
N THR A 237 -4.38 10.90 -21.60
CA THR A 237 -3.47 11.35 -22.66
C THR A 237 -3.22 12.84 -22.50
N ASN A 238 -1.98 13.30 -22.74
CA ASN A 238 -1.56 14.70 -22.52
C ASN A 238 -2.11 15.70 -23.57
N ARG A 239 -3.22 15.39 -24.26
CA ARG A 239 -3.82 16.28 -25.27
C ARG A 239 -5.20 16.72 -24.82
N VAL A 240 -5.37 18.03 -24.69
CA VAL A 240 -6.64 18.68 -24.38
C VAL A 240 -7.39 18.89 -25.69
N ASP A 241 -8.45 18.12 -25.92
CA ASP A 241 -9.19 18.19 -27.20
C ASP A 241 -10.13 19.39 -27.29
N LYS A 242 -10.49 20.04 -26.16
CA LYS A 242 -11.27 21.28 -26.17
C LYS A 242 -11.14 22.06 -24.85
N VAL A 243 -11.11 23.38 -24.94
CA VAL A 243 -11.20 24.30 -23.79
C VAL A 243 -12.55 25.03 -23.86
N ILE A 244 -13.32 25.00 -22.78
CA ILE A 244 -14.55 25.79 -22.63
C ILE A 244 -14.34 26.75 -21.46
N ILE A 245 -14.50 28.06 -21.72
CA ILE A 245 -14.37 29.11 -20.71
C ILE A 245 -15.76 29.42 -20.17
N ASN A 246 -15.92 29.34 -18.85
CA ASN A 246 -17.17 29.68 -18.17
C ASN A 246 -17.41 31.21 -18.24
N PRO A 247 -18.51 31.68 -18.87
CA PRO A 247 -18.73 33.11 -19.12
C PRO A 247 -19.08 33.91 -17.85
N TYR A 248 -19.40 33.25 -16.73
CA TYR A 248 -19.72 33.93 -15.47
C TYR A 248 -18.49 34.29 -14.64
N PHE A 249 -17.29 33.90 -15.09
CA PHE A 249 -16.03 34.34 -14.52
C PHE A 249 -15.41 35.43 -15.40
N GLY A 250 -15.91 36.65 -15.21
CA GLY A 250 -15.29 37.88 -15.72
C GLY A 250 -14.58 38.66 -14.61
N LEU A 251 -13.39 39.18 -14.91
CA LEU A 251 -12.48 40.03 -14.13
C LEU A 251 -13.07 40.72 -12.86
N GLY A 252 -13.16 39.99 -11.75
CA GLY A 252 -13.61 40.50 -10.45
C GLY A 252 -14.04 39.40 -9.48
N ALA A 253 -14.31 39.75 -8.21
CA ALA A 253 -14.90 38.82 -7.25
C ALA A 253 -16.30 38.38 -7.74
N PRO A 254 -16.64 37.08 -7.65
CA PRO A 254 -17.91 36.57 -8.16
C PRO A 254 -19.09 37.22 -7.45
N ASP A 255 -19.89 37.97 -8.20
CA ASP A 255 -21.12 38.60 -7.71
C ASP A 255 -22.27 37.59 -7.79
N TYR A 256 -22.40 36.77 -6.74
CA TYR A 256 -23.46 35.76 -6.63
C TYR A 256 -24.87 36.36 -6.54
N SER A 257 -25.01 37.67 -6.32
CA SER A 257 -26.31 38.34 -6.30
C SER A 257 -26.91 38.56 -7.70
N LYS A 258 -26.09 38.41 -8.76
CA LYS A 258 -26.51 38.45 -10.16
C LYS A 258 -26.84 37.08 -10.75
N ILE A 259 -26.66 36.00 -9.97
CA ILE A 259 -27.18 34.69 -10.34
C ILE A 259 -28.69 34.74 -10.14
N GLN A 260 -29.42 35.13 -11.18
CA GLN A 260 -30.81 34.73 -11.29
C GLN A 260 -30.79 33.22 -11.51
N ILE A 261 -31.06 32.46 -10.45
CA ILE A 261 -31.42 31.04 -10.58
C ILE A 261 -32.66 31.04 -11.48
N PRO A 262 -32.59 30.50 -12.71
CA PRO A 262 -33.76 30.44 -13.56
C PRO A 262 -34.77 29.59 -12.80
N LYS A 263 -35.96 30.13 -12.50
CA LYS A 263 -37.10 29.27 -12.23
C LYS A 263 -37.18 28.30 -13.42
N ARG A 264 -37.37 27.02 -13.12
CA ARG A 264 -37.21 25.82 -13.99
C ARG A 264 -37.92 25.83 -15.35
N GLU A 265 -38.50 26.94 -15.78
CA GLU A 265 -39.20 27.10 -17.03
C GLU A 265 -38.40 28.05 -17.93
N LYS A 266 -37.99 27.54 -19.10
CA LYS A 266 -37.42 28.26 -20.25
C LYS A 266 -35.89 28.45 -20.24
N TRP A 267 -35.18 27.40 -20.65
CA TRP A 267 -34.02 27.57 -21.52
C TRP A 267 -34.46 27.19 -22.93
N GLN A 268 -34.70 28.20 -23.76
CA GLN A 268 -34.99 28.04 -25.18
C GLN A 268 -33.70 27.71 -25.93
N HIS A 269 -33.79 26.71 -26.79
CA HIS A 269 -32.73 26.22 -27.67
C HIS A 269 -32.32 27.25 -28.74
N GLY A 270 -31.03 27.29 -29.07
CA GLY A 270 -30.48 27.83 -30.32
C GLY A 270 -29.89 26.70 -31.18
N PRO A 271 -29.97 26.76 -32.52
CA PRO A 271 -30.21 25.59 -33.35
C PRO A 271 -28.93 24.99 -33.94
N ASN A 272 -28.73 23.69 -33.70
CA ASN A 272 -28.02 22.69 -34.52
C ASN A 272 -27.14 21.76 -33.67
N CYS A 273 -27.80 20.97 -32.82
CA CYS A 273 -27.56 19.54 -32.74
C CYS A 273 -28.86 18.94 -32.18
N VAL A 274 -29.69 18.39 -33.06
CA VAL A 274 -30.96 17.76 -32.71
C VAL A 274 -30.73 16.25 -32.68
N THR A 275 -30.43 15.72 -31.51
CA THR A 275 -31.03 14.48 -30.99
C THR A 275 -31.18 14.70 -29.49
N GLU A 276 -32.43 14.68 -29.05
CA GLU A 276 -32.90 15.10 -27.73
C GLU A 276 -32.20 14.37 -26.58
N ASP A 277 -31.50 15.12 -25.70
CA ASP A 277 -31.21 14.69 -24.33
C ASP A 277 -32.55 14.57 -23.60
N LYS A 278 -33.11 13.36 -23.56
CA LYS A 278 -34.12 13.01 -22.56
C LYS A 278 -33.41 12.99 -21.21
N ASP A 279 -34.02 13.59 -20.19
CA ASP A 279 -33.60 13.43 -18.81
C ASP A 279 -33.36 11.93 -18.53
N HIS A 280 -32.10 11.48 -18.47
CA HIS A 280 -31.79 10.11 -18.09
C HIS A 280 -32.30 9.90 -16.67
N GLN A 281 -33.40 9.13 -16.55
CA GLN A 281 -33.99 8.84 -15.26
C GLN A 281 -33.06 7.85 -14.54
N TRP A 282 -33.01 7.84 -13.20
CA TRP A 282 -32.25 6.83 -12.43
C TRP A 282 -32.51 5.39 -12.93
N VAL A 283 -33.73 5.18 -13.40
CA VAL A 283 -34.23 4.01 -14.10
C VAL A 283 -33.40 3.58 -15.32
N ASP A 284 -32.94 4.54 -16.12
CA ASP A 284 -32.21 4.30 -17.37
C ASP A 284 -30.76 3.89 -17.09
N ASP A 285 -30.16 4.45 -16.04
CA ASP A 285 -28.77 4.16 -15.64
C ASP A 285 -28.67 2.91 -14.73
N PHE A 286 -29.74 2.60 -13.99
CA PHE A 286 -29.77 1.51 -13.00
C PHE A 286 -30.97 0.56 -13.20
N PRO A 287 -31.11 -0.08 -14.39
CA PRO A 287 -32.25 -0.93 -14.70
C PRO A 287 -32.33 -2.19 -13.81
N LEU A 288 -31.19 -2.70 -13.33
CA LEU A 288 -31.15 -3.85 -12.42
C LEU A 288 -31.67 -3.46 -11.01
N HIS A 289 -31.38 -2.25 -10.54
CA HIS A 289 -31.90 -1.73 -9.28
C HIS A 289 -33.41 -1.52 -9.35
N ARG A 290 -33.89 -0.92 -10.44
CA ARG A 290 -35.33 -0.73 -10.68
C ARG A 290 -36.08 -2.07 -10.69
N SER A 291 -35.62 -3.03 -11.48
CA SER A 291 -36.28 -4.33 -11.59
C SER A 291 -36.28 -5.08 -10.24
N ALA A 292 -35.23 -4.95 -9.44
CA ALA A 292 -35.17 -5.47 -8.07
C ALA A 292 -36.17 -4.79 -7.12
N LEU A 293 -36.34 -3.46 -7.23
CA LEU A 293 -37.34 -2.70 -6.48
C LEU A 293 -38.77 -3.10 -6.86
N GLU A 294 -39.05 -3.22 -8.16
CA GLU A 294 -40.39 -3.56 -8.68
C GLU A 294 -40.73 -5.05 -8.43
N GLY A 295 -39.71 -5.91 -8.38
CA GLY A 295 -39.85 -7.36 -8.30
C GLY A 295 -40.02 -8.03 -9.66
N ASP A 296 -39.59 -7.39 -10.75
CA ASP A 296 -39.67 -7.92 -12.11
C ASP A 296 -38.57 -8.97 -12.33
N THR A 297 -38.90 -10.23 -12.03
CA THR A 297 -37.97 -11.36 -12.13
C THR A 297 -37.53 -11.66 -13.56
N GLU A 298 -38.38 -11.39 -14.56
CA GLU A 298 -38.02 -11.61 -15.96
C GLU A 298 -36.96 -10.60 -16.41
N LEU A 299 -37.15 -9.33 -16.05
CA LEU A 299 -36.19 -8.29 -16.37
C LEU A 299 -34.87 -8.49 -15.62
N ILE A 300 -34.90 -8.82 -14.32
CA ILE A 300 -33.68 -9.17 -13.56
C ILE A 300 -32.93 -10.30 -14.27
N SER A 301 -33.64 -11.38 -14.66
CA SER A 301 -33.03 -12.53 -15.33
C SER A 301 -32.33 -12.14 -16.63
N LYS A 302 -32.98 -11.32 -17.47
CA LYS A 302 -32.43 -10.81 -18.74
C LYS A 302 -31.22 -9.90 -18.54
N LEU A 303 -31.28 -9.02 -17.53
CA LEU A 303 -30.19 -8.09 -17.23
C LEU A 303 -28.95 -8.82 -16.70
N LEU A 304 -29.14 -9.84 -15.86
CA LEU A 304 -28.04 -10.70 -15.40
C LEU A 304 -27.39 -11.46 -16.56
N ASP A 305 -28.17 -12.00 -17.49
CA ASP A 305 -27.64 -12.66 -18.71
C ASP A 305 -26.88 -11.69 -19.61
N SER A 306 -27.23 -10.40 -19.55
CA SER A 306 -26.56 -9.32 -20.29
C SER A 306 -25.30 -8.79 -19.58
N GLY A 307 -24.91 -9.37 -18.44
CA GLY A 307 -23.69 -9.03 -17.72
C GLY A 307 -23.81 -7.83 -16.77
N PHE A 308 -25.02 -7.40 -16.41
CA PHE A 308 -25.19 -6.35 -15.41
C PHE A 308 -24.66 -6.80 -14.04
N SER A 309 -23.94 -5.89 -13.38
CA SER A 309 -23.25 -6.19 -12.13
C SER A 309 -24.20 -6.15 -10.94
N VAL A 310 -24.36 -7.28 -10.23
CA VAL A 310 -25.12 -7.35 -8.97
C VAL A 310 -24.48 -6.59 -7.81
N LYS A 311 -23.21 -6.18 -7.96
CA LYS A 311 -22.45 -5.42 -6.96
C LYS A 311 -22.39 -3.92 -7.25
N GLN A 312 -22.97 -3.47 -8.37
CA GLN A 312 -23.00 -2.05 -8.72
C GLN A 312 -23.82 -1.27 -7.69
N LEU A 313 -23.24 -0.20 -7.17
CA LEU A 313 -23.93 0.74 -6.29
C LEU A 313 -24.47 1.90 -7.14
N ASP A 314 -25.67 2.35 -6.81
CA ASP A 314 -26.28 3.53 -7.42
C ASP A 314 -25.90 4.82 -6.67
N ASN A 315 -26.61 5.91 -6.98
CA ASN A 315 -26.38 7.23 -6.39
C ASN A 315 -26.63 7.28 -4.87
N ASP A 316 -27.47 6.39 -4.33
CA ASP A 316 -27.72 6.24 -2.89
C ASP A 316 -26.75 5.26 -2.22
N HIS A 317 -25.80 4.74 -3.00
CA HIS A 317 -24.85 3.69 -2.63
C HIS A 317 -25.52 2.37 -2.27
N TRP A 318 -26.62 2.02 -2.94
CA TRP A 318 -27.34 0.76 -2.78
C TRP A 318 -27.11 -0.15 -3.98
N ALA A 319 -26.86 -1.42 -3.69
CA ALA A 319 -26.92 -2.50 -4.69
C ALA A 319 -28.37 -3.00 -4.90
N PRO A 320 -28.69 -3.66 -6.04
CA PRO A 320 -30.04 -4.14 -6.34
C PRO A 320 -30.65 -5.02 -5.23
N ILE A 321 -29.84 -5.87 -4.58
CA ILE A 321 -30.32 -6.75 -3.50
C ILE A 321 -30.85 -5.98 -2.29
N HIS A 322 -30.33 -4.78 -2.00
CA HIS A 322 -30.84 -3.96 -0.90
C HIS A 322 -32.26 -3.45 -1.20
N TYR A 323 -32.53 -3.04 -2.44
CA TYR A 323 -33.88 -2.66 -2.87
C TYR A 323 -34.86 -3.83 -2.79
N ALA A 324 -34.47 -5.01 -3.28
CA ALA A 324 -35.30 -6.21 -3.19
C ALA A 324 -35.63 -6.56 -1.72
N CYS A 325 -34.63 -6.54 -0.83
CA CYS A 325 -34.83 -6.80 0.59
C CYS A 325 -35.66 -5.72 1.29
N TRP A 326 -35.47 -4.44 0.98
CA TRP A 326 -36.22 -3.34 1.59
C TRP A 326 -37.70 -3.39 1.23
N HIS A 327 -38.01 -3.67 -0.05
CA HIS A 327 -39.37 -3.72 -0.58
C HIS A 327 -40.05 -5.10 -0.45
N GLY A 328 -39.43 -6.07 0.23
CA GLY A 328 -40.04 -7.39 0.45
C GLY A 328 -40.19 -8.24 -0.82
N LYS A 329 -39.32 -8.06 -1.81
CA LYS A 329 -39.36 -8.79 -3.09
C LYS A 329 -38.61 -10.12 -2.99
N VAL A 330 -39.32 -11.16 -2.55
CA VAL A 330 -38.76 -12.50 -2.29
C VAL A 330 -38.10 -13.11 -3.53
N GLU A 331 -38.86 -13.27 -4.62
CA GLU A 331 -38.36 -13.91 -5.84
C GLU A 331 -37.21 -13.12 -6.50
N ALA A 332 -37.26 -11.78 -6.43
CA ALA A 332 -36.15 -10.94 -6.88
C ALA A 332 -34.88 -11.18 -6.05
N THR A 333 -35.02 -11.27 -4.71
CA THR A 333 -33.88 -11.55 -3.82
C THR A 333 -33.29 -12.92 -4.09
N LYS A 334 -34.14 -13.93 -4.24
CA LYS A 334 -33.74 -15.30 -4.58
C LYS A 334 -32.99 -15.34 -5.91
N LEU A 335 -33.52 -14.70 -6.95
CA LEU A 335 -32.89 -14.67 -8.26
C LEU A 335 -31.53 -13.96 -8.24
N LEU A 336 -31.38 -12.86 -7.48
CA LEU A 336 -30.11 -12.16 -7.32
C LEU A 336 -29.06 -13.01 -6.57
N LEU A 337 -29.47 -13.77 -5.56
CA LEU A 337 -28.57 -14.68 -4.84
C LEU A 337 -28.15 -15.89 -5.69
N GLU A 338 -29.11 -16.57 -6.31
CA GLU A 338 -28.88 -17.83 -7.03
C GLU A 338 -28.28 -17.62 -8.42
N LYS A 339 -28.96 -16.86 -9.28
CA LYS A 339 -28.49 -16.61 -10.66
C LYS A 339 -27.41 -15.55 -10.71
N GLY A 340 -27.58 -14.49 -9.93
CA GLY A 340 -26.63 -13.38 -9.88
C GLY A 340 -25.35 -13.68 -9.10
N ASN A 341 -25.29 -14.80 -8.37
CA ASN A 341 -24.22 -15.13 -7.44
C ASN A 341 -23.88 -13.91 -6.55
N CYS A 342 -24.91 -13.23 -6.03
CA CYS A 342 -24.75 -12.04 -5.20
C CYS A 342 -24.28 -12.41 -3.78
N ASN A 343 -23.46 -11.56 -3.17
CA ASN A 343 -23.01 -11.78 -1.80
C ASN A 343 -24.17 -11.52 -0.83
N PRO A 344 -24.63 -12.51 -0.03
CA PRO A 344 -25.72 -12.29 0.93
C PRO A 344 -25.36 -11.28 2.03
N ASN A 345 -24.05 -11.01 2.21
CA ASN A 345 -23.50 -10.06 3.18
C ASN A 345 -22.98 -8.78 2.51
N LEU A 346 -23.38 -8.50 1.26
CA LEU A 346 -22.97 -7.27 0.57
C LEU A 346 -23.34 -6.06 1.43
N LEU A 347 -22.42 -5.12 1.61
CA LEU A 347 -22.69 -3.91 2.36
C LEU A 347 -23.05 -2.78 1.40
N ASN A 348 -24.04 -1.99 1.78
CA ASN A 348 -24.32 -0.72 1.11
C ASN A 348 -23.35 0.38 1.60
N GLY A 349 -23.49 1.61 1.08
CA GLY A 349 -22.64 2.75 1.47
C GLY A 349 -22.74 3.16 2.95
N GLN A 350 -23.80 2.77 3.65
CA GLN A 350 -24.00 3.00 5.09
C GLN A 350 -23.71 1.73 5.92
N LEU A 351 -22.92 0.80 5.36
CA LEU A 351 -22.49 -0.45 6.00
C LEU A 351 -23.65 -1.33 6.51
N SER A 352 -24.84 -1.22 5.92
CA SER A 352 -25.98 -2.09 6.18
C SER A 352 -26.03 -3.23 5.16
N SER A 353 -26.46 -4.42 5.62
CA SER A 353 -26.51 -5.63 4.79
C SER A 353 -27.94 -5.96 4.32
N PRO A 354 -28.12 -6.84 3.31
CA PRO A 354 -29.43 -7.38 2.93
C PRO A 354 -30.24 -7.89 4.12
N LEU A 355 -29.58 -8.56 5.08
CA LEU A 355 -30.23 -9.08 6.28
C LEU A 355 -30.76 -7.96 7.18
N HIS A 356 -30.06 -6.83 7.29
CA HIS A 356 -30.57 -5.66 8.02
C HIS A 356 -31.82 -5.08 7.35
N PHE A 357 -31.83 -4.94 6.02
CA PHE A 357 -32.99 -4.40 5.31
C PHE A 357 -34.21 -5.32 5.38
N ALA A 358 -34.00 -6.62 5.18
CA ALA A 358 -35.07 -7.62 5.32
C ALA A 358 -35.63 -7.65 6.75
N ALA A 359 -34.76 -7.60 7.76
CA ALA A 359 -35.17 -7.57 9.17
C ALA A 359 -35.86 -6.26 9.56
N ARG A 360 -35.38 -5.11 9.07
CA ARG A 360 -35.99 -3.79 9.29
C ARG A 360 -37.42 -3.71 8.77
N GLY A 361 -37.63 -4.27 7.58
CA GLY A 361 -38.94 -4.37 6.97
C GLY A 361 -39.80 -5.50 7.53
N GLY A 362 -39.29 -6.35 8.44
CA GLY A 362 -40.01 -7.51 8.96
C GLY A 362 -40.44 -8.50 7.87
N HIS A 363 -39.62 -8.68 6.84
CA HIS A 363 -39.88 -9.58 5.72
C HIS A 363 -39.38 -10.99 6.05
N ALA A 364 -40.18 -11.76 6.79
CA ALA A 364 -39.78 -13.04 7.38
C ALA A 364 -39.29 -14.06 6.33
N GLU A 365 -39.95 -14.15 5.18
CA GLU A 365 -39.58 -15.05 4.09
C GLU A 365 -38.20 -14.74 3.50
N ILE A 366 -37.85 -13.46 3.33
CA ILE A 366 -36.51 -13.04 2.87
C ILE A 366 -35.46 -13.32 3.93
N VAL A 367 -35.77 -13.09 5.20
CA VAL A 367 -34.86 -13.40 6.32
C VAL A 367 -34.60 -14.91 6.37
N GLN A 368 -35.62 -15.75 6.20
CA GLN A 368 -35.46 -17.20 6.10
C GLN A 368 -34.56 -17.59 4.93
N LEU A 369 -34.79 -17.01 3.74
CA LEU A 369 -33.99 -17.23 2.54
C LEU A 369 -32.51 -16.89 2.77
N LEU A 370 -32.22 -15.71 3.33
CA LEU A 370 -30.85 -15.27 3.63
C LEU A 370 -30.17 -16.16 4.67
N LEU A 371 -30.88 -16.54 5.74
CA LEU A 371 -30.35 -17.40 6.81
C LEU A 371 -30.11 -18.86 6.38
N GLN A 372 -30.71 -19.29 5.27
CA GLN A 372 -30.45 -20.59 4.64
C GLN A 372 -29.25 -20.56 3.69
N HIS A 373 -28.78 -19.37 3.30
CA HIS A 373 -27.63 -19.24 2.41
C HIS A 373 -26.34 -19.63 3.14
N PRO A 374 -25.48 -20.53 2.60
CA PRO A 374 -24.32 -21.06 3.31
C PRO A 374 -23.27 -19.98 3.68
N GLU A 375 -23.22 -18.92 2.90
CA GLU A 375 -22.25 -17.85 3.13
C GLU A 375 -22.72 -16.75 4.10
N ILE A 376 -23.93 -16.83 4.64
CA ILE A 376 -24.53 -15.76 5.45
C ILE A 376 -23.74 -15.50 6.74
N ASP A 377 -23.53 -14.22 7.03
CA ASP A 377 -23.04 -13.73 8.31
C ASP A 377 -24.24 -13.33 9.17
N ARG A 378 -24.66 -14.24 10.05
CA ARG A 378 -25.81 -13.99 10.94
C ARG A 378 -25.48 -13.04 12.11
N HIS A 379 -24.20 -12.77 12.35
CA HIS A 379 -23.71 -11.86 13.39
C HIS A 379 -23.26 -10.52 12.83
N ILE A 380 -23.68 -10.21 11.60
CA ILE A 380 -23.34 -8.97 10.92
C ILE A 380 -23.88 -7.76 11.69
N GLU A 381 -23.11 -6.68 11.72
CA GLU A 381 -23.45 -5.43 12.38
C GLU A 381 -23.49 -4.29 11.36
N ASP A 382 -24.43 -3.36 11.50
CA ASP A 382 -24.48 -2.14 10.71
C ASP A 382 -23.45 -1.08 11.19
N GLN A 383 -23.45 0.10 10.56
CA GLN A 383 -22.58 1.21 10.95
C GLN A 383 -22.76 1.65 12.41
N GLN A 384 -23.95 1.45 12.98
CA GLN A 384 -24.29 1.82 14.36
C GLN A 384 -24.08 0.66 15.34
N LYS A 385 -23.42 -0.43 14.91
CA LYS A 385 -23.18 -1.62 15.73
C LYS A 385 -24.47 -2.35 16.15
N ARG A 386 -25.52 -2.20 15.34
CA ARG A 386 -26.77 -2.92 15.55
C ARG A 386 -26.77 -4.22 14.74
N SER A 387 -27.33 -5.26 15.32
CA SER A 387 -27.62 -6.52 14.65
C SER A 387 -28.97 -6.45 13.89
N PRO A 388 -29.21 -7.33 12.90
CA PRO A 388 -30.51 -7.43 12.25
C PRO A 388 -31.65 -7.67 13.24
N PHE A 389 -31.40 -8.40 14.33
CA PHE A 389 -32.35 -8.61 15.42
C PHE A 389 -32.78 -7.30 16.08
N GLN A 390 -31.81 -6.46 16.48
CA GLN A 390 -32.09 -5.17 17.11
C GLN A 390 -32.85 -4.24 16.16
N VAL A 391 -32.44 -4.21 14.88
CA VAL A 391 -33.13 -3.38 13.88
C VAL A 391 -34.57 -3.83 13.66
N CYS A 392 -34.86 -5.14 13.68
CA CYS A 392 -36.22 -5.68 13.59
C CYS A 392 -37.10 -5.22 14.75
N GLU A 393 -36.61 -5.41 15.99
CA GLU A 393 -37.30 -5.04 17.24
C GLU A 393 -37.56 -3.53 17.37
N GLU A 394 -36.65 -2.69 16.85
CA GLU A 394 -36.80 -1.23 16.88
C GLU A 394 -37.89 -0.73 15.92
N ASN A 395 -38.00 -1.32 14.73
CA ASN A 395 -38.88 -0.81 13.67
C ASN A 395 -40.28 -1.45 13.69
N LYS A 396 -40.41 -2.71 14.11
CA LYS A 396 -41.68 -3.45 14.25
C LYS A 396 -42.61 -3.35 13.04
N GLN A 397 -42.07 -3.55 11.84
CA GLN A 397 -42.81 -3.51 10.58
C GLN A 397 -43.25 -4.92 10.14
N ASN A 398 -44.35 -5.02 9.39
CA ASN A 398 -44.85 -6.27 8.79
C ASN A 398 -44.81 -7.47 9.77
N GLU A 399 -44.18 -8.58 9.38
CA GLU A 399 -44.08 -9.84 10.13
C GLU A 399 -42.85 -9.86 11.06
N TRP A 400 -42.62 -8.76 11.78
CA TRP A 400 -41.43 -8.61 12.65
C TRP A 400 -41.35 -9.67 13.75
N GLU A 401 -42.48 -10.11 14.34
CA GLU A 401 -42.49 -11.14 15.39
C GLU A 401 -41.95 -12.48 14.87
N GLU A 402 -42.34 -12.87 13.66
CA GLU A 402 -41.86 -14.10 13.03
C GLU A 402 -40.40 -13.97 12.60
N THR A 403 -40.03 -12.80 12.07
CA THR A 403 -38.65 -12.45 11.72
C THR A 403 -37.71 -12.57 12.93
N VAL A 404 -38.15 -12.07 14.09
CA VAL A 404 -37.41 -12.15 15.36
C VAL A 404 -37.21 -13.60 15.78
N LYS A 405 -38.25 -14.45 15.69
CA LYS A 405 -38.12 -15.89 15.98
C LYS A 405 -37.10 -16.55 15.06
N LEU A 406 -37.14 -16.26 13.76
CA LEU A 406 -36.19 -16.81 12.78
C LEU A 406 -34.74 -16.42 13.11
N LEU A 407 -34.49 -15.16 13.44
CA LEU A 407 -33.17 -14.66 13.80
C LEU A 407 -32.66 -15.30 15.11
N GLN A 408 -33.51 -15.47 16.12
CA GLN A 408 -33.15 -16.16 17.36
C GLN A 408 -32.85 -17.64 17.13
N GLN A 409 -33.70 -18.34 16.37
CA GLN A 409 -33.50 -19.75 16.03
C GLN A 409 -32.25 -19.97 15.18
N ALA A 410 -31.86 -19.00 14.34
CA ALA A 410 -30.63 -19.10 13.58
C ALA A 410 -29.39 -19.15 14.47
N ASN A 411 -29.39 -18.54 15.67
CA ASN A 411 -28.22 -18.58 16.55
C ASN A 411 -27.92 -19.97 17.11
N SER A 412 -28.88 -20.89 17.14
CA SER A 412 -28.65 -22.28 17.57
C SER A 412 -28.21 -23.21 16.44
N LYS A 413 -28.33 -22.79 15.17
CA LYS A 413 -27.90 -23.61 14.03
C LYS A 413 -26.37 -23.73 13.98
N PRO A 414 -25.83 -24.90 13.60
CA PRO A 414 -24.38 -25.05 13.44
C PRO A 414 -23.82 -24.07 12.40
N TYR A 415 -22.56 -23.72 12.56
CA TYR A 415 -21.83 -22.90 11.59
C TYR A 415 -21.42 -23.74 10.38
N GLU A 416 -21.41 -23.08 9.23
CA GLU A 416 -20.81 -23.65 8.02
C GLU A 416 -19.32 -23.86 8.18
N LYS A 417 -18.75 -24.80 7.41
CA LYS A 417 -17.35 -25.20 7.53
C LYS A 417 -16.60 -25.06 6.22
N VAL A 418 -15.36 -24.59 6.30
CA VAL A 418 -14.43 -24.55 5.16
C VAL A 418 -13.27 -25.51 5.37
N ARG A 419 -12.82 -26.16 4.30
CA ARG A 419 -11.64 -27.03 4.33
C ARG A 419 -10.37 -26.20 4.13
N ILE A 420 -9.45 -26.32 5.08
CA ILE A 420 -8.10 -25.75 5.01
C ILE A 420 -7.11 -26.89 4.77
N TYR A 421 -6.54 -26.93 3.58
CA TYR A 421 -5.65 -27.99 3.11
C TYR A 421 -4.20 -27.76 3.54
N ARG A 422 -3.41 -28.83 3.54
CA ARG A 422 -1.95 -28.83 3.64
C ARG A 422 -1.35 -29.40 2.35
N MET A 423 -0.05 -29.21 2.15
CA MET A 423 0.64 -29.61 0.91
C MET A 423 0.76 -31.14 0.71
N ASP A 424 0.47 -31.92 1.76
CA ASP A 424 0.36 -33.39 1.72
C ASP A 424 -1.03 -33.88 1.25
N GLY A 425 -1.97 -32.95 1.02
CA GLY A 425 -3.36 -33.24 0.63
C GLY A 425 -4.33 -33.43 1.80
N SER A 426 -3.83 -33.47 3.04
CA SER A 426 -4.69 -33.49 4.23
C SER A 426 -5.41 -32.16 4.40
N TYR A 427 -6.53 -32.15 5.13
CA TYR A 427 -7.25 -30.92 5.45
C TYR A 427 -7.88 -30.94 6.84
N ARG A 428 -8.12 -29.75 7.38
CA ARG A 428 -8.95 -29.52 8.57
C ARG A 428 -10.19 -28.74 8.18
N SER A 429 -11.35 -29.13 8.71
CA SER A 429 -12.58 -28.35 8.57
C SER A 429 -12.64 -27.31 9.69
N VAL A 430 -12.83 -26.03 9.32
CA VAL A 430 -12.88 -24.89 10.24
C VAL A 430 -14.25 -24.23 10.15
N GLU A 431 -14.84 -23.89 11.30
CA GLU A 431 -16.14 -23.23 11.38
C GLU A 431 -16.05 -21.75 11.01
N LEU A 432 -17.02 -21.30 10.22
CA LEU A 432 -17.15 -19.94 9.71
C LEU A 432 -18.14 -19.15 10.57
N LYS A 433 -17.65 -18.53 11.64
CA LYS A 433 -18.49 -17.76 12.58
C LYS A 433 -19.24 -16.62 11.89
N HIS A 434 -18.64 -16.00 10.88
CA HIS A 434 -19.21 -14.86 10.16
C HIS A 434 -19.45 -15.20 8.68
N GLY A 435 -19.78 -16.46 8.35
CA GLY A 435 -19.98 -16.88 6.96
C GLY A 435 -18.80 -16.50 6.06
N ASN A 436 -19.06 -15.89 4.89
CA ASN A 436 -18.00 -15.40 4.01
C ASN A 436 -17.28 -14.13 4.49
N ASN A 437 -17.74 -13.48 5.56
CA ASN A 437 -17.04 -12.38 6.22
C ASN A 437 -15.95 -12.87 7.18
N THR A 438 -15.87 -14.17 7.44
CA THR A 438 -14.85 -14.76 8.32
C THR A 438 -13.44 -14.44 7.80
N THR A 439 -12.62 -13.86 8.67
CA THR A 439 -11.26 -13.41 8.30
C THR A 439 -10.24 -14.54 8.40
N VAL A 440 -9.07 -14.35 7.77
CA VAL A 440 -7.92 -15.25 7.92
C VAL A 440 -7.55 -15.45 9.40
N GLN A 441 -7.53 -14.38 10.19
CA GLN A 441 -7.22 -14.48 11.62
C GLN A 441 -8.21 -15.39 12.36
N GLN A 442 -9.51 -15.21 12.12
CA GLN A 442 -10.56 -16.03 12.73
C GLN A 442 -10.47 -17.50 12.28
N ILE A 443 -10.12 -17.76 11.02
CA ILE A 443 -9.85 -19.12 10.54
C ILE A 443 -8.65 -19.72 11.26
N MET A 444 -7.56 -18.97 11.42
CA MET A 444 -6.35 -19.44 12.12
C MET A 444 -6.63 -19.76 13.59
N GLU A 445 -7.47 -18.97 14.28
CA GLU A 445 -7.95 -19.28 15.63
C GLU A 445 -8.76 -20.58 15.66
N GLY A 446 -9.57 -20.83 14.63
CA GLY A 446 -10.36 -22.06 14.47
C GLY A 446 -9.53 -23.31 14.11
N MET A 447 -8.26 -23.18 13.72
CA MET A 447 -7.40 -24.31 13.36
C MET A 447 -6.93 -25.15 14.56
N ARG A 448 -7.13 -24.65 15.80
CA ARG A 448 -6.70 -25.30 17.05
C ARG A 448 -5.18 -25.59 17.08
N LEU A 449 -4.38 -24.68 16.54
CA LEU A 449 -2.93 -24.71 16.65
C LEU A 449 -2.52 -24.01 17.96
N SER A 450 -1.42 -24.45 18.59
CA SER A 450 -0.84 -23.70 19.70
C SER A 450 -0.30 -22.36 19.17
N GLN A 451 -0.15 -21.36 20.05
CA GLN A 451 0.45 -20.08 19.65
C GLN A 451 1.88 -20.26 19.09
N GLU A 452 2.63 -21.20 19.66
CA GLU A 452 3.98 -21.56 19.20
C GLU A 452 3.96 -22.13 17.77
N THR A 453 3.03 -23.00 17.42
CA THR A 453 2.89 -23.53 16.05
C THR A 453 2.36 -22.46 15.09
N GLN A 454 1.41 -21.63 15.55
CA GLN A 454 0.66 -20.70 14.69
C GLN A 454 1.54 -19.60 14.09
N GLN A 455 2.61 -19.18 14.77
CA GLN A 455 3.49 -18.10 14.31
C GLN A 455 4.22 -18.38 12.98
N TYR A 456 4.33 -19.65 12.58
CA TYR A 456 5.06 -20.06 11.38
C TYR A 456 4.19 -20.07 10.11
N PHE A 457 2.87 -20.02 10.25
CA PHE A 457 1.95 -20.31 9.16
C PHE A 457 0.85 -19.25 9.02
N THR A 458 0.29 -19.19 7.83
CA THR A 458 -0.91 -18.38 7.56
C THR A 458 -1.74 -19.06 6.47
N ILE A 459 -2.92 -18.50 6.18
CA ILE A 459 -3.78 -18.97 5.10
C ILE A 459 -3.33 -18.41 3.75
N TRP A 460 -3.27 -19.30 2.77
CA TRP A 460 -3.05 -19.01 1.37
C TRP A 460 -4.28 -19.43 0.57
N ILE A 461 -4.52 -18.75 -0.54
CA ILE A 461 -5.43 -19.21 -1.59
C ILE A 461 -4.59 -19.70 -2.76
N CYS A 462 -4.79 -20.94 -3.17
CA CYS A 462 -3.99 -21.57 -4.21
C CYS A 462 -4.90 -22.28 -5.21
N SER A 463 -4.57 -22.10 -6.49
CA SER A 463 -5.04 -22.89 -7.62
C SER A 463 -3.88 -23.74 -8.14
N GLU A 464 -3.97 -24.31 -9.33
CA GLU A 464 -2.86 -25.10 -9.90
C GLU A 464 -1.64 -24.22 -10.21
N ASN A 465 -1.88 -23.01 -10.73
CA ASN A 465 -0.81 -22.16 -11.26
C ASN A 465 -0.69 -20.78 -10.56
N LEU A 466 -1.61 -20.42 -9.66
CA LEU A 466 -1.57 -19.18 -8.90
C LEU A 466 -1.74 -19.43 -7.39
N HIS A 467 -0.75 -19.00 -6.60
CA HIS A 467 -0.71 -19.16 -5.15
C HIS A 467 -0.48 -17.79 -4.48
N LEU A 468 -1.40 -17.36 -3.61
CA LEU A 468 -1.35 -16.04 -2.98
C LEU A 468 -1.46 -16.17 -1.45
N GLN A 469 -0.52 -15.56 -0.73
CA GLN A 469 -0.61 -15.43 0.72
C GLN A 469 -1.65 -14.37 1.08
N LEU A 470 -2.62 -14.72 1.92
CA LEU A 470 -3.64 -13.79 2.39
C LEU A 470 -3.17 -13.04 3.64
N LYS A 471 -3.67 -11.82 3.81
CA LYS A 471 -3.43 -11.00 5.01
C LYS A 471 -4.40 -11.40 6.12
N PRO A 472 -4.06 -11.17 7.41
CA PRO A 472 -4.92 -11.55 8.54
C PRO A 472 -6.36 -11.02 8.48
N TYR A 473 -6.55 -9.83 7.91
CA TYR A 473 -7.86 -9.17 7.75
C TYR A 473 -8.58 -9.49 6.44
N HIS A 474 -7.95 -10.24 5.52
CA HIS A 474 -8.65 -10.68 4.31
C HIS A 474 -9.74 -11.68 4.66
N LYS A 475 -10.75 -11.76 3.79
CA LYS A 475 -11.91 -12.65 3.89
C LYS A 475 -11.76 -13.75 2.82
N PRO A 476 -11.22 -14.94 3.14
CA PRO A 476 -10.81 -15.91 2.11
C PRO A 476 -11.93 -16.37 1.21
N LEU A 477 -13.14 -16.54 1.75
CA LEU A 477 -14.30 -16.95 0.97
C LEU A 477 -14.71 -15.90 -0.06
N GLN A 478 -14.54 -14.61 0.24
CA GLN A 478 -14.78 -13.56 -0.77
C GLN A 478 -13.79 -13.65 -1.91
N HIS A 479 -12.52 -13.96 -1.64
CA HIS A 479 -11.52 -14.22 -2.69
C HIS A 479 -11.85 -15.47 -3.51
N LEU A 480 -12.43 -16.52 -2.91
CA LEU A 480 -12.92 -17.68 -3.66
C LEU A 480 -14.04 -17.29 -4.64
N ARG A 481 -14.96 -16.42 -4.24
CA ARG A 481 -16.06 -15.96 -5.10
C ARG A 481 -15.59 -15.18 -6.33
N ILE A 482 -14.62 -14.29 -6.13
CA ILE A 482 -14.07 -13.43 -7.20
C ILE A 482 -12.81 -14.02 -7.84
N TRP A 483 -12.57 -15.32 -7.68
CA TRP A 483 -11.32 -15.93 -8.14
C TRP A 483 -11.10 -15.76 -9.65
N THR A 484 -12.16 -15.79 -10.45
CA THR A 484 -12.11 -15.54 -11.89
C THR A 484 -11.59 -14.14 -12.22
N GLU A 485 -12.04 -13.12 -11.48
CA GLU A 485 -11.54 -11.74 -11.58
C GLU A 485 -10.05 -11.69 -11.18
N ILE A 486 -9.68 -12.31 -10.05
CA ILE A 486 -8.29 -12.36 -9.57
C ILE A 486 -7.35 -13.01 -10.60
N VAL A 487 -7.74 -14.15 -11.20
CA VAL A 487 -6.94 -14.83 -12.22
C VAL A 487 -6.78 -13.97 -13.46
N THR A 488 -7.85 -13.30 -13.89
CA THR A 488 -7.85 -12.41 -15.07
C THR A 488 -6.94 -11.19 -14.86
N ASP A 489 -6.99 -10.61 -13.66
CA ASP A 489 -6.23 -9.41 -13.31
C ASP A 489 -4.74 -9.71 -13.10
N LEU A 490 -4.40 -10.86 -12.50
CA LEU A 490 -3.03 -11.19 -12.12
C LEU A 490 -2.32 -12.10 -13.12
N THR A 491 -3.02 -12.68 -14.09
CA THR A 491 -2.45 -13.71 -14.97
C THR A 491 -2.96 -13.63 -16.40
N VAL A 492 -2.43 -14.51 -17.25
CA VAL A 492 -2.93 -14.80 -18.61
C VAL A 492 -3.49 -16.23 -18.68
N LEU A 493 -3.80 -16.83 -17.53
CA LEU A 493 -4.34 -18.18 -17.42
C LEU A 493 -5.82 -18.18 -17.80
N ASP A 494 -6.31 -19.35 -18.18
CA ASP A 494 -7.74 -19.62 -18.36
C ASP A 494 -8.41 -19.75 -16.98
N PRO A 495 -9.27 -18.80 -16.56
CA PRO A 495 -9.89 -18.84 -15.24
C PRO A 495 -10.74 -20.08 -14.99
N GLN A 496 -11.26 -20.73 -16.04
CA GLN A 496 -12.10 -21.93 -15.92
C GLN A 496 -11.30 -23.17 -15.50
N ARG A 497 -9.97 -23.17 -15.69
CA ARG A 497 -9.08 -24.28 -15.32
C ARG A 497 -8.50 -24.12 -13.92
N GLU A 498 -8.57 -22.92 -13.34
CA GLU A 498 -7.98 -22.61 -12.05
C GLU A 498 -9.02 -22.74 -10.94
N THR A 499 -9.09 -23.91 -10.30
CA THR A 499 -9.96 -24.11 -9.13
C THR A 499 -9.22 -23.77 -7.84
N PRO A 500 -9.63 -22.74 -7.09
CA PRO A 500 -8.92 -22.33 -5.88
C PRO A 500 -9.33 -23.17 -4.66
N GLN A 501 -8.37 -23.39 -3.77
CA GLN A 501 -8.56 -23.96 -2.44
C GLN A 501 -7.77 -23.15 -1.41
N LEU A 502 -8.16 -23.26 -0.14
CA LEU A 502 -7.46 -22.61 0.96
C LEU A 502 -6.44 -23.55 1.58
N PHE A 503 -5.22 -23.06 1.82
CA PHE A 503 -4.13 -23.85 2.37
C PHE A 503 -3.52 -23.19 3.61
N LEU A 504 -3.17 -24.00 4.60
CA LEU A 504 -2.23 -23.62 5.65
C LEU A 504 -0.81 -23.85 5.13
N ARG A 505 -0.04 -22.76 5.00
CA ARG A 505 1.34 -22.81 4.47
C ARG A 505 2.26 -21.89 5.27
N ARG A 506 3.57 -22.09 5.11
CA ARG A 506 4.61 -21.25 5.69
C ARG A 506 4.34 -19.78 5.36
N ASP A 507 4.43 -18.90 6.37
CA ASP A 507 4.41 -17.47 6.11
C ASP A 507 5.69 -17.08 5.37
N VAL A 508 5.57 -16.47 4.19
CA VAL A 508 6.73 -16.03 3.39
C VAL A 508 7.63 -15.06 4.16
N ARG A 509 7.08 -14.37 5.17
CA ARG A 509 7.77 -13.40 6.03
C ARG A 509 8.51 -14.05 7.19
N LEU A 510 8.38 -15.36 7.40
CA LEU A 510 9.03 -16.07 8.49
C LEU A 510 10.56 -16.01 8.30
N PRO A 511 11.31 -15.33 9.19
CA PRO A 511 12.77 -15.30 9.13
C PRO A 511 13.37 -16.69 9.34
N LEU A 512 14.42 -17.00 8.60
CA LEU A 512 15.05 -18.32 8.63
C LEU A 512 15.71 -18.59 10.01
N GLU A 513 16.15 -17.54 10.69
CA GLU A 513 16.77 -17.59 12.02
C GLU A 513 15.77 -18.02 13.10
N ILE A 514 14.49 -17.63 12.93
CA ILE A 514 13.39 -18.03 13.81
C ILE A 514 13.01 -19.48 13.50
N GLU A 515 12.89 -19.82 12.22
CA GLU A 515 12.57 -21.19 11.80
C GLU A 515 13.62 -22.21 12.24
N LYS A 516 14.91 -21.86 12.20
CA LYS A 516 16.00 -22.74 12.66
C LYS A 516 15.84 -23.21 14.11
N LYS A 517 15.14 -22.42 14.94
CA LYS A 517 14.89 -22.68 16.36
C LYS A 517 13.61 -23.48 16.61
N VAL A 518 12.88 -23.91 15.58
CA VAL A 518 11.64 -24.68 15.75
C VAL A 518 11.93 -26.04 16.39
N GLU A 519 11.15 -26.37 17.41
CA GLU A 519 11.20 -27.65 18.13
C GLU A 519 9.85 -28.35 18.19
N ASP A 520 8.74 -27.61 18.06
CA ASP A 520 7.39 -28.17 18.01
C ASP A 520 7.23 -29.23 16.89
N PRO A 521 6.90 -30.49 17.23
CA PRO A 521 6.77 -31.57 16.25
C PRO A 521 5.73 -31.31 15.17
N LEU A 522 4.63 -30.61 15.50
CA LEU A 522 3.58 -30.30 14.52
C LEU A 522 4.04 -29.24 13.52
N ALA A 523 4.69 -28.17 13.99
CA ALA A 523 5.30 -27.16 13.12
C ALA A 523 6.35 -27.78 12.19
N ILE A 524 7.23 -28.64 12.73
CA ILE A 524 8.23 -29.36 11.94
C ILE A 524 7.57 -30.20 10.85
N LEU A 525 6.53 -30.95 11.19
CA LEU A 525 5.79 -31.79 10.23
C LEU A 525 5.17 -30.96 9.10
N ILE A 526 4.52 -29.84 9.42
CA ILE A 526 3.86 -28.97 8.41
C ILE A 526 4.92 -28.34 7.48
N LEU A 527 6.01 -27.81 8.04
CA LEU A 527 7.12 -27.26 7.25
C LEU A 527 7.76 -28.34 6.37
N PHE A 528 7.97 -29.53 6.92
CA PHE A 528 8.52 -30.68 6.19
C PHE A 528 7.66 -31.07 5.00
N ASP A 529 6.33 -31.16 5.16
CA ASP A 529 5.44 -31.53 4.06
C ASP A 529 5.46 -30.51 2.93
N GLU A 530 5.51 -29.21 3.26
CA GLU A 530 5.65 -28.15 2.26
C GLU A 530 7.03 -28.18 1.57
N ALA A 531 8.11 -28.39 2.33
CA ALA A 531 9.46 -28.52 1.78
C ALA A 531 9.59 -29.74 0.85
N ARG A 532 9.02 -30.89 1.25
CA ARG A 532 8.94 -32.11 0.45
C ARG A 532 8.14 -31.85 -0.84
N HIS A 533 6.99 -31.18 -0.74
CA HIS A 533 6.21 -30.81 -1.92
C HIS A 533 7.02 -29.95 -2.91
N CYS A 534 7.70 -28.92 -2.42
CA CYS A 534 8.56 -28.05 -3.23
C CYS A 534 9.72 -28.83 -3.89
N LEU A 535 10.35 -29.75 -3.15
CA LEU A 535 11.39 -30.63 -3.68
C LEU A 535 10.86 -31.49 -4.84
N LEU A 536 9.77 -32.22 -4.64
CA LEU A 536 9.22 -33.15 -5.63
C LEU A 536 8.73 -32.43 -6.89
N LYS A 537 8.16 -31.23 -6.74
CA LYS A 537 7.76 -30.37 -7.88
C LYS A 537 8.94 -29.69 -8.57
N GLY A 538 10.15 -29.80 -8.03
CA GLY A 538 11.37 -29.27 -8.63
C GLY A 538 11.62 -27.78 -8.36
N PHE A 539 10.97 -27.19 -7.35
CA PHE A 539 11.19 -25.80 -6.95
C PHE A 539 12.47 -25.60 -6.13
N PHE A 540 13.15 -26.67 -5.74
CA PHE A 540 14.41 -26.66 -5.01
C PHE A 540 15.59 -27.02 -5.94
N PRO A 541 16.25 -26.02 -6.57
CA PRO A 541 17.43 -26.24 -7.37
C PRO A 541 18.61 -26.55 -6.44
N ALA A 542 19.12 -27.77 -6.51
CA ALA A 542 20.23 -28.22 -5.68
C ALA A 542 21.17 -29.15 -6.48
N PRO A 543 22.46 -29.24 -6.11
CA PRO A 543 23.39 -30.17 -6.72
C PRO A 543 22.99 -31.63 -6.45
N ASP A 544 23.42 -32.54 -7.33
CA ASP A 544 23.02 -33.95 -7.30
C ASP A 544 23.31 -34.62 -5.94
N ASN A 545 24.42 -34.27 -5.26
CA ASN A 545 24.75 -34.79 -3.92
C ASN A 545 23.70 -34.40 -2.86
N LYS A 546 23.28 -33.14 -2.82
CA LYS A 546 22.25 -32.66 -1.90
C LYS A 546 20.92 -33.35 -2.14
N LEU A 547 20.53 -33.52 -3.40
CA LEU A 547 19.30 -34.24 -3.77
C LEU A 547 19.33 -35.71 -3.36
N ILE A 548 20.49 -36.36 -3.47
CA ILE A 548 20.70 -37.74 -3.01
C ILE A 548 20.52 -37.84 -1.49
N THR A 549 21.08 -36.90 -0.72
CA THR A 549 20.92 -36.84 0.74
C THR A 549 19.47 -36.57 1.15
N LEU A 550 18.76 -35.68 0.47
CA LEU A 550 17.33 -35.46 0.72
C LEU A 550 16.51 -36.72 0.40
N ALA A 551 16.84 -37.43 -0.68
CA ALA A 551 16.16 -38.67 -1.04
C ALA A 551 16.40 -39.80 -0.03
N SER A 552 17.63 -39.93 0.51
CA SER A 552 17.95 -40.93 1.53
C SER A 552 17.24 -40.63 2.87
N LEU A 553 17.12 -39.36 3.25
CA LEU A 553 16.31 -38.94 4.40
C LEU A 553 14.83 -39.24 4.20
N LEU A 554 14.28 -38.99 3.00
CA LEU A 554 12.89 -39.35 2.70
C LEU A 554 12.64 -40.85 2.75
N LEU A 555 13.60 -41.68 2.32
CA LEU A 555 13.49 -43.13 2.48
C LEU A 555 13.43 -43.52 3.96
N GLN A 556 14.29 -42.95 4.80
CA GLN A 556 14.28 -43.20 6.24
C GLN A 556 12.97 -42.74 6.89
N ILE A 557 12.41 -41.60 6.48
CA ILE A 557 11.15 -41.05 6.98
C ILE A 557 9.94 -41.90 6.55
N ILE A 558 9.90 -42.35 5.29
CA ILE A 558 8.73 -43.04 4.72
C ILE A 558 8.74 -44.54 5.04
N TYR A 559 9.90 -45.18 4.95
CA TYR A 559 10.04 -46.64 5.02
C TYR A 559 10.73 -47.14 6.30
N GLY A 560 11.20 -46.23 7.17
CA GLY A 560 11.92 -46.60 8.39
C GLY A 560 13.34 -47.11 8.11
N ASN A 561 13.82 -48.04 8.94
CA ASN A 561 15.20 -48.54 8.83
C ASN A 561 15.43 -49.41 7.58
N TYR A 562 16.62 -49.29 7.02
CA TYR A 562 17.05 -50.07 5.88
C TYR A 562 17.14 -51.56 6.21
N GLU A 563 16.49 -52.39 5.39
CA GLU A 563 16.61 -53.84 5.43
C GLU A 563 17.12 -54.37 4.09
N SER A 564 18.24 -55.12 4.10
CA SER A 564 18.85 -55.68 2.89
C SER A 564 17.90 -56.57 2.08
N LYS A 565 16.96 -57.26 2.75
CA LYS A 565 15.96 -58.11 2.08
C LYS A 565 14.92 -57.30 1.31
N LYS A 566 14.57 -56.09 1.77
CA LYS A 566 13.52 -55.25 1.20
C LYS A 566 14.06 -54.26 0.17
N HIS A 567 15.21 -53.65 0.45
CA HIS A 567 15.61 -52.42 -0.25
C HIS A 567 16.81 -52.58 -1.21
N LYS A 568 17.49 -53.73 -1.23
CA LYS A 568 18.77 -53.89 -1.95
C LYS A 568 18.63 -53.92 -3.47
N GLN A 569 17.63 -54.60 -4.02
CA GLN A 569 17.50 -54.81 -5.47
C GLN A 569 16.06 -54.59 -5.91
N GLY A 570 15.86 -53.85 -7.02
CA GLY A 570 14.53 -53.57 -7.60
C GLY A 570 13.64 -52.59 -6.82
N PHE A 571 14.04 -52.20 -5.60
CA PHE A 571 13.26 -51.30 -4.73
C PHE A 571 13.12 -49.87 -5.28
N LEU A 572 14.22 -49.25 -5.72
CA LEU A 572 14.18 -47.91 -6.33
C LEU A 572 13.82 -47.97 -7.81
N ASN A 573 12.58 -48.33 -8.09
CA ASN A 573 11.96 -48.21 -9.42
C ASN A 573 11.45 -46.77 -9.68
N GLU A 574 10.87 -46.51 -10.86
CA GLU A 574 10.37 -45.18 -11.23
C GLU A 574 9.31 -44.63 -10.26
N GLU A 575 8.43 -45.49 -9.74
CA GLU A 575 7.35 -45.11 -8.82
C GLU A 575 7.91 -44.66 -7.47
N ASN A 576 8.77 -45.47 -6.85
CA ASN A 576 9.41 -45.12 -5.58
C ASN A 576 10.30 -43.87 -5.75
N LEU A 577 11.00 -43.71 -6.88
CA LEU A 577 11.79 -42.51 -7.16
C LEU A 577 10.93 -41.25 -7.24
N LYS A 578 9.74 -41.29 -7.85
CA LYS A 578 8.82 -40.13 -7.91
C LYS A 578 8.45 -39.57 -6.53
N SER A 579 8.48 -40.39 -5.48
CA SER A 579 8.18 -39.96 -4.11
C SER A 579 9.36 -39.34 -3.35
N ILE A 580 10.60 -39.44 -3.87
CA ILE A 580 11.81 -39.03 -3.13
C ILE A 580 12.75 -38.10 -3.91
N VAL A 581 12.62 -37.98 -5.23
CA VAL A 581 13.43 -37.07 -6.07
C VAL A 581 12.55 -36.09 -6.86
N PRO A 582 13.10 -34.93 -7.26
CA PRO A 582 12.38 -33.99 -8.12
C PRO A 582 11.89 -34.63 -9.42
N ILE A 583 10.66 -34.34 -9.82
CA ILE A 583 10.01 -34.90 -11.02
C ILE A 583 10.85 -34.66 -12.30
N SER A 584 11.55 -33.52 -12.38
CA SER A 584 12.42 -33.15 -13.50
C SER A 584 13.69 -34.03 -13.61
N LYS A 585 14.03 -34.77 -12.55
CA LYS A 585 15.22 -35.63 -12.48
C LYS A 585 14.90 -37.12 -12.60
N VAL A 586 13.65 -37.53 -12.38
CA VAL A 586 13.21 -38.94 -12.40
C VAL A 586 13.66 -39.66 -13.68
N LYS A 587 13.30 -39.10 -14.85
CA LYS A 587 13.59 -39.74 -16.15
C LYS A 587 15.01 -39.50 -16.69
N SER A 588 15.71 -38.49 -16.16
CA SER A 588 16.98 -38.01 -16.74
C SER A 588 18.21 -38.45 -15.95
N LYS A 589 18.19 -38.27 -14.62
CA LYS A 589 19.37 -38.50 -13.76
C LYS A 589 19.15 -39.53 -12.66
N ALA A 590 17.93 -39.63 -12.12
CA ALA A 590 17.67 -40.34 -10.87
C ALA A 590 18.02 -41.84 -10.91
N TYR A 591 17.90 -42.49 -12.07
CA TYR A 591 18.26 -43.90 -12.24
C TYR A 591 19.74 -44.17 -11.91
N HIS A 592 20.62 -43.22 -12.19
CA HIS A 592 22.06 -43.30 -11.89
C HIS A 592 22.40 -43.00 -10.43
N TRP A 593 21.45 -42.48 -9.66
CA TRP A 593 21.64 -42.13 -8.24
C TRP A 593 21.27 -43.25 -7.28
N THR A 594 20.52 -44.26 -7.73
CA THR A 594 19.94 -45.33 -6.92
C THR A 594 20.93 -45.96 -5.93
N ASN A 595 22.11 -46.38 -6.40
CA ASN A 595 23.15 -46.98 -5.55
C ASN A 595 23.66 -46.01 -4.46
N ARG A 596 23.82 -44.73 -4.78
CA ARG A 596 24.29 -43.71 -3.84
C ARG A 596 23.21 -43.39 -2.80
N ILE A 597 21.94 -43.28 -3.23
CA ILE A 597 20.79 -43.10 -2.35
C ILE A 597 20.69 -44.27 -1.36
N LEU A 598 20.79 -45.51 -1.83
CA LEU A 598 20.73 -46.69 -0.97
C LEU A 598 21.92 -46.78 -0.01
N HIS A 599 23.11 -46.35 -0.44
CA HIS A 599 24.29 -46.29 0.43
C HIS A 599 24.10 -45.30 1.58
N GLU A 600 23.66 -44.07 1.30
CA GLU A 600 23.37 -43.06 2.32
C GLU A 600 22.19 -43.48 3.22
N TYR A 601 21.14 -44.08 2.64
CA TYR A 601 19.99 -44.59 3.41
C TYR A 601 20.42 -45.68 4.40
N LYS A 602 21.23 -46.64 3.96
CA LYS A 602 21.79 -47.68 4.83
C LYS A 602 22.64 -47.07 5.95
N ALA A 603 23.49 -46.10 5.63
CA ALA A 603 24.34 -45.42 6.61
C ALA A 603 23.51 -44.67 7.67
N LEU A 604 22.43 -43.98 7.25
CA LEU A 604 21.48 -43.32 8.15
C LEU A 604 20.80 -44.30 9.10
N SER A 605 20.42 -45.48 8.63
CA SER A 605 19.76 -46.50 9.46
C SER A 605 20.70 -47.11 10.50
N THR A 606 21.98 -47.33 10.16
CA THR A 606 22.96 -47.95 11.07
C THR A 606 23.67 -46.96 11.98
N SER A 607 23.58 -45.66 11.72
CA SER A 607 24.21 -44.65 12.56
C SER A 607 23.48 -44.50 13.90
N GLU A 608 24.18 -44.78 15.00
CA GLU A 608 23.68 -44.59 16.37
C GLU A 608 23.56 -43.11 16.76
N GLY A 609 24.36 -42.23 16.14
CA GLY A 609 24.35 -40.79 16.41
C GLY A 609 23.21 -40.00 15.75
N VAL A 610 22.44 -40.61 14.85
CA VAL A 610 21.29 -39.98 14.18
C VAL A 610 20.02 -40.44 14.88
N SER A 611 19.33 -39.51 15.55
CA SER A 611 18.04 -39.80 16.18
C SER A 611 17.04 -40.37 15.16
N LYS A 612 16.29 -41.38 15.60
CA LYS A 612 15.28 -42.08 14.79
C LYS A 612 13.87 -41.56 15.04
N GLU A 613 13.69 -40.57 15.90
CA GLU A 613 12.39 -39.95 16.09
C GLU A 613 11.96 -39.18 14.84
N MET A 614 10.68 -39.25 14.51
CA MET A 614 10.13 -38.74 13.25
C MET A 614 10.42 -37.24 13.05
N HIS A 615 10.14 -36.43 14.07
CA HIS A 615 10.33 -34.98 13.99
C HIS A 615 11.81 -34.58 13.93
N HIS A 616 12.73 -35.37 14.52
CA HIS A 616 14.17 -35.15 14.34
C HIS A 616 14.63 -35.40 12.90
N LEU A 617 14.15 -36.48 12.26
CA LEU A 617 14.46 -36.77 10.85
C LEU A 617 13.86 -35.72 9.91
N GLN A 618 12.63 -35.28 10.17
CA GLN A 618 11.98 -34.21 9.42
C GLN A 618 12.72 -32.88 9.58
N ARG A 619 13.18 -32.54 10.78
CA ARG A 619 14.02 -31.36 11.02
C ARG A 619 15.38 -31.46 10.32
N LEU A 620 15.99 -32.64 10.29
CA LEU A 620 17.23 -32.88 9.54
C LEU A 620 17.03 -32.71 8.02
N PHE A 621 15.86 -33.10 7.50
CA PHE A 621 15.47 -32.81 6.12
C PHE A 621 15.34 -31.29 5.88
N LEU A 622 14.67 -30.56 6.76
CA LEU A 622 14.55 -29.10 6.69
C LEU A 622 15.91 -28.40 6.76
N GLN A 623 16.81 -28.85 7.64
CA GLN A 623 18.20 -28.37 7.73
C GLN A 623 18.94 -28.46 6.39
N ASN A 624 18.73 -29.54 5.64
CA ASN A 624 19.30 -29.71 4.31
C ASN A 624 18.60 -28.87 3.22
N CYS A 625 17.40 -28.34 3.50
CA CYS A 625 16.66 -27.46 2.59
C CYS A 625 16.95 -25.97 2.83
N TRP A 626 17.30 -25.57 4.06
CA TRP A 626 17.46 -24.16 4.44
C TRP A 626 18.53 -23.40 3.65
N ASP A 627 19.57 -24.07 3.13
CA ASP A 627 20.60 -23.46 2.31
C ASP A 627 20.20 -23.35 0.82
N ILE A 628 19.16 -24.05 0.38
CA ILE A 628 18.66 -23.99 -0.99
C ILE A 628 18.16 -22.56 -1.29
N PRO A 629 18.58 -21.93 -2.40
CA PRO A 629 18.30 -20.51 -2.65
C PRO A 629 16.81 -20.15 -2.59
N THR A 630 15.94 -20.99 -3.14
CA THR A 630 14.49 -20.76 -3.26
C THR A 630 13.68 -21.28 -2.07
N TYR A 631 14.33 -21.68 -0.97
CA TYR A 631 13.63 -22.16 0.22
C TYR A 631 12.65 -21.10 0.75
N GLY A 632 11.41 -21.49 1.05
CA GLY A 632 10.39 -20.59 1.60
C GLY A 632 9.91 -19.49 0.63
N ALA A 633 10.16 -19.61 -0.67
CA ALA A 633 9.78 -18.60 -1.65
C ALA A 633 8.28 -18.63 -2.02
N ALA A 634 7.70 -17.44 -2.13
CA ALA A 634 6.49 -17.23 -2.91
C ALA A 634 6.87 -17.20 -4.39
N PHE A 635 6.24 -18.04 -5.20
CA PHE A 635 6.49 -18.10 -6.65
C PHE A 635 5.40 -17.38 -7.43
N PHE A 636 5.85 -16.52 -8.33
CA PHE A 636 5.04 -15.78 -9.29
C PHE A 636 5.39 -16.23 -10.70
N THR A 637 4.56 -15.88 -11.68
CA THR A 637 4.82 -16.20 -13.10
C THR A 637 5.21 -14.96 -13.88
N GLY A 638 6.11 -15.10 -14.86
CA GLY A 638 6.52 -13.99 -15.72
C GLY A 638 7.26 -14.43 -16.97
N GLN A 639 7.68 -13.44 -17.76
CA GLN A 639 8.42 -13.63 -19.00
C GLN A 639 9.63 -12.70 -19.04
N VAL A 640 10.75 -13.21 -19.55
CA VAL A 640 11.98 -12.45 -19.81
C VAL A 640 12.33 -12.58 -21.28
N TYR A 641 12.71 -11.46 -21.90
CA TYR A 641 13.14 -11.41 -23.29
C TYR A 641 14.67 -11.42 -23.37
N THR A 642 15.25 -12.36 -24.12
CA THR A 642 16.71 -12.40 -24.32
C THR A 642 17.18 -11.28 -25.24
N LYS A 643 18.32 -10.64 -24.93
CA LYS A 643 18.97 -9.62 -25.78
C LYS A 643 19.67 -10.21 -27.03
N ALA A 644 19.06 -11.15 -27.72
CA ALA A 644 19.63 -11.75 -28.94
C ALA A 644 19.05 -11.05 -30.18
N SER A 645 19.90 -10.29 -30.90
CA SER A 645 19.71 -9.61 -32.21
C SER A 645 18.38 -8.88 -32.47
N ALA A 646 18.44 -7.79 -33.25
CA ALA A 646 17.33 -6.87 -33.54
C ALA A 646 16.07 -7.49 -34.16
N SER A 647 16.07 -8.79 -34.53
CA SER A 647 14.97 -9.47 -35.21
C SER A 647 14.36 -10.69 -34.49
N ASN A 648 14.89 -11.19 -33.35
CA ASN A 648 14.33 -12.38 -32.70
C ASN A 648 14.58 -12.44 -31.17
N HIS A 649 13.78 -11.72 -30.39
CA HIS A 649 13.79 -11.87 -28.92
C HIS A 649 13.15 -13.20 -28.54
N LYS A 650 13.93 -14.19 -28.08
CA LYS A 650 13.38 -15.42 -27.52
C LYS A 650 12.69 -15.10 -26.18
N VAL A 651 11.41 -15.46 -26.08
CA VAL A 651 10.64 -15.36 -24.83
C VAL A 651 10.99 -16.54 -23.94
N ILE A 652 11.49 -16.25 -22.74
CA ILE A 652 11.73 -17.26 -21.71
C ILE A 652 10.66 -17.10 -20.64
N ARG A 653 9.82 -18.11 -20.46
CA ARG A 653 8.87 -18.17 -19.35
C ARG A 653 9.60 -18.52 -18.06
N VAL A 654 9.35 -17.75 -17.02
CA VAL A 654 10.05 -17.90 -15.74
C VAL A 654 9.07 -17.96 -14.57
N TYR A 655 9.45 -18.74 -13.56
CA TYR A 655 8.99 -18.50 -12.21
C TYR A 655 9.88 -17.44 -11.56
N VAL A 656 9.25 -16.52 -10.86
CA VAL A 656 9.90 -15.51 -10.03
C VAL A 656 9.68 -15.90 -8.58
N GLY A 657 10.71 -16.43 -7.92
CA GLY A 657 10.69 -16.76 -6.50
C GLY A 657 11.16 -15.57 -5.66
N VAL A 658 10.40 -15.22 -4.63
CA VAL A 658 10.78 -14.20 -3.64
C VAL A 658 10.67 -14.78 -2.24
N ASN A 659 11.75 -14.74 -1.47
CA ASN A 659 11.81 -15.21 -0.08
C ASN A 659 12.65 -14.26 0.78
N THR A 660 12.92 -14.65 2.03
CA THR A 660 13.74 -13.86 2.96
C THR A 660 15.22 -13.73 2.55
N LYS A 661 15.69 -14.46 1.53
CA LYS A 661 17.07 -14.36 1.00
C LYS A 661 17.16 -13.37 -0.15
N GLY A 662 16.16 -13.32 -1.03
CA GLY A 662 16.15 -12.40 -2.16
C GLY A 662 15.20 -12.80 -3.29
N LEU A 663 15.67 -12.56 -4.52
CA LEU A 663 14.94 -12.79 -5.76
C LEU A 663 15.59 -13.92 -6.57
N HIS A 664 14.79 -14.85 -7.06
CA HIS A 664 15.25 -16.00 -7.83
C HIS A 664 14.44 -16.16 -9.11
N LEU A 665 15.11 -16.34 -10.25
CA LEU A 665 14.45 -16.67 -11.52
C LEU A 665 14.70 -18.13 -11.86
N MET A 666 13.64 -18.87 -12.12
CA MET A 666 13.72 -20.25 -12.59
C MET A 666 13.03 -20.39 -13.94
N ASN A 667 13.60 -21.17 -14.84
CA ASN A 667 12.92 -21.52 -16.08
C ASN A 667 11.65 -22.33 -15.77
N MET A 668 10.51 -21.92 -16.34
CA MET A 668 9.22 -22.52 -16.02
C MET A 668 9.10 -23.98 -16.51
N GLU A 669 9.72 -24.32 -17.63
CA GLU A 669 9.67 -25.66 -18.23
C GLU A 669 10.66 -26.61 -17.54
N THR A 670 11.93 -26.21 -17.49
CA THR A 670 13.02 -27.09 -17.03
C THR A 670 13.24 -27.06 -15.53
N LYS A 671 12.64 -26.06 -14.83
CA LYS A 671 12.86 -25.77 -13.40
C LYS A 671 14.34 -25.50 -13.05
N VAL A 672 15.15 -25.12 -14.04
CA VAL A 672 16.55 -24.72 -13.83
C VAL A 672 16.60 -23.30 -13.26
N LEU A 673 17.39 -23.10 -12.22
CA LEU A 673 17.69 -21.78 -11.67
C LEU A 673 18.53 -20.99 -12.66
N LEU A 674 18.00 -19.86 -13.12
CA LEU A 674 18.65 -18.96 -14.07
C LEU A 674 19.47 -17.90 -13.33
N ILE A 675 18.86 -17.29 -12.32
CA ILE A 675 19.43 -16.18 -11.56
C ILE A 675 19.00 -16.32 -10.09
N SER A 676 19.92 -16.02 -9.17
CA SER A 676 19.64 -15.89 -7.74
C SER A 676 20.36 -14.65 -7.25
N LEU A 677 19.62 -13.69 -6.72
CA LEU A 677 20.14 -12.42 -6.22
C LEU A 677 19.76 -12.28 -4.76
N GLU A 678 20.76 -12.12 -3.91
CA GLU A 678 20.57 -11.87 -2.48
C GLU A 678 20.22 -10.41 -2.27
N TYR A 679 19.42 -10.11 -1.25
CA TYR A 679 19.19 -8.73 -0.84
C TYR A 679 20.53 -8.00 -0.62
N SER A 680 20.57 -6.69 -0.87
CA SER A 680 21.76 -5.82 -0.98
C SER A 680 22.54 -5.87 -2.30
N THR A 681 22.41 -6.93 -3.11
CA THR A 681 23.17 -7.06 -4.38
C THR A 681 22.45 -6.50 -5.61
N PHE A 682 21.18 -6.10 -5.45
CA PHE A 682 20.33 -5.62 -6.54
C PHE A 682 19.30 -4.58 -6.09
N ILE A 683 18.86 -3.77 -7.06
CA ILE A 683 17.79 -2.78 -6.93
C ILE A 683 16.66 -3.17 -7.88
N TRP A 684 15.42 -2.92 -7.48
CA TRP A 684 14.25 -3.12 -8.32
C TRP A 684 13.54 -1.80 -8.60
N GLN A 685 12.86 -1.73 -9.74
CA GLN A 685 12.00 -0.62 -10.10
C GLN A 685 10.73 -1.14 -10.76
N LEU A 686 9.57 -0.70 -10.25
CA LEU A 686 8.28 -1.02 -10.86
C LEU A 686 8.13 -0.25 -12.17
N GLY A 687 7.71 -0.95 -13.23
CA GLY A 687 7.47 -0.39 -14.54
C GLY A 687 6.18 0.43 -14.61
N HIS A 688 6.00 1.16 -15.71
CA HIS A 688 4.74 1.85 -15.97
C HIS A 688 3.58 0.83 -16.10
N ALA A 689 2.41 1.19 -15.56
CA ALA A 689 1.17 0.40 -15.58
C ALA A 689 1.23 -0.99 -14.88
N ASP A 690 2.17 -1.21 -13.97
CA ASP A 690 2.29 -2.44 -13.16
C ASP A 690 2.42 -3.75 -13.97
N GLN A 691 2.83 -3.67 -15.25
CA GLN A 691 2.95 -4.82 -16.15
C GLN A 691 4.34 -5.48 -16.17
N TYR A 692 5.34 -4.84 -15.55
CA TYR A 692 6.70 -5.36 -15.49
C TYR A 692 7.46 -4.74 -14.31
N PHE A 693 8.58 -5.35 -13.95
CA PHE A 693 9.56 -4.73 -13.07
C PHE A 693 10.97 -4.94 -13.64
N GLN A 694 11.85 -3.99 -13.34
CA GLN A 694 13.25 -4.00 -13.76
C GLN A 694 14.14 -4.34 -12.58
N ILE A 695 15.18 -5.13 -12.84
CA ILE A 695 16.21 -5.47 -11.86
C ILE A 695 17.55 -4.95 -12.34
N HIS A 696 18.26 -4.27 -11.45
CA HIS A 696 19.60 -3.75 -11.66
C HIS A 696 20.54 -4.40 -10.64
N SER A 697 21.44 -5.27 -11.09
CA SER A 697 22.44 -5.91 -10.22
C SER A 697 23.70 -5.05 -10.15
N GLY A 698 24.13 -4.73 -8.92
CA GLY A 698 25.32 -3.90 -8.67
C GLY A 698 26.62 -4.59 -9.07
N ASP A 699 26.75 -5.88 -8.77
CA ASP A 699 28.01 -6.61 -8.92
C ASP A 699 28.29 -7.05 -10.37
N ASN A 700 27.24 -7.38 -11.14
CA ASN A 700 27.38 -8.00 -12.46
C ASN A 700 27.00 -7.09 -13.64
N LYS A 701 26.60 -5.83 -13.40
CA LYS A 701 26.01 -4.91 -14.41
C LYS A 701 24.89 -5.56 -15.25
N MET A 702 24.24 -6.57 -14.69
CA MET A 702 23.16 -7.31 -15.34
C MET A 702 21.85 -6.58 -15.08
N ASN A 703 21.31 -5.99 -16.14
CA ASN A 703 19.99 -5.34 -16.14
C ASN A 703 19.04 -6.17 -17.00
N PHE A 704 17.97 -6.65 -16.37
CA PHE A 704 16.90 -7.40 -17.04
C PHE A 704 15.52 -6.93 -16.58
N ILE A 705 14.53 -7.21 -17.43
CA ILE A 705 13.14 -6.84 -17.21
C ILE A 705 12.33 -8.13 -17.15
N VAL A 706 11.47 -8.22 -16.15
CA VAL A 706 10.51 -9.32 -16.04
C VAL A 706 9.11 -8.75 -16.28
N HIS A 707 8.45 -9.25 -17.32
CA HIS A 707 7.09 -8.89 -17.68
C HIS A 707 6.11 -9.82 -16.97
N THR A 708 5.19 -9.24 -16.21
CA THR A 708 4.16 -9.95 -15.46
C THR A 708 3.10 -8.99 -14.94
N LYS A 709 1.82 -9.38 -15.01
CA LYS A 709 0.72 -8.69 -14.32
C LYS A 709 0.84 -8.72 -12.79
N GLN A 710 1.76 -9.54 -12.26
CA GLN A 710 2.01 -9.70 -10.82
C GLN A 710 3.11 -8.74 -10.31
N ALA A 711 3.61 -7.82 -11.16
CA ALA A 711 4.77 -6.98 -10.83
C ALA A 711 4.57 -6.17 -9.55
N GLY A 712 3.39 -5.57 -9.35
CA GLY A 712 3.06 -4.82 -8.14
C GLY A 712 3.09 -5.69 -6.86
N LEU A 713 2.68 -6.95 -6.93
CA LEU A 713 2.75 -7.89 -5.79
C LEU A 713 4.20 -8.28 -5.48
N ILE A 714 4.99 -8.57 -6.52
CA ILE A 714 6.41 -8.93 -6.40
C ILE A 714 7.19 -7.79 -5.74
N VAL A 715 7.05 -6.56 -6.25
CA VAL A 715 7.76 -5.39 -5.72
C VAL A 715 7.36 -5.11 -4.27
N LYS A 716 6.07 -5.16 -3.93
CA LYS A 716 5.60 -5.00 -2.54
C LYS A 716 6.19 -6.05 -1.59
N LEU A 717 6.32 -7.30 -2.06
CA LEU A 717 6.92 -8.36 -1.26
C LEU A 717 8.43 -8.16 -1.10
N LEU A 718 9.15 -7.80 -2.18
CA LEU A 718 10.58 -7.46 -2.13
C LEU A 718 10.85 -6.37 -1.09
N MET A 719 10.12 -5.25 -1.13
CA MET A 719 10.24 -4.17 -0.16
C MET A 719 9.99 -4.64 1.28
N LYS A 720 8.99 -5.50 1.48
CA LYS A 720 8.61 -5.96 2.81
C LYS A 720 9.68 -6.86 3.42
N LEU A 721 10.25 -7.78 2.64
CA LEU A 721 11.25 -8.72 3.12
C LEU A 721 12.64 -8.07 3.22
N SER A 722 13.01 -7.16 2.30
CA SER A 722 14.26 -6.40 2.42
C SER A 722 14.29 -5.51 3.67
N GLY A 723 13.14 -4.97 4.08
CA GLY A 723 13.00 -4.17 5.28
C GLY A 723 13.15 -4.94 6.61
N GLN A 724 13.12 -6.28 6.57
CA GLN A 724 13.31 -7.13 7.75
C GLN A 724 14.81 -7.40 8.05
N ILE A 725 15.71 -7.08 7.13
CA ILE A 725 17.14 -7.31 7.29
C ILE A 725 17.71 -6.24 8.22
N THR A 726 18.25 -6.68 9.37
CA THR A 726 18.79 -5.77 10.40
C THR A 726 20.04 -5.02 9.92
N PRO A 727 20.36 -3.82 10.47
CA PRO A 727 21.46 -2.98 9.99
C PRO A 727 22.88 -3.57 10.18
N ASN A 728 23.05 -4.63 10.98
CA ASN A 728 24.36 -5.22 11.27
C ASN A 728 24.98 -5.99 10.09
N GLU A 729 24.23 -6.20 9.00
CA GLU A 729 24.74 -6.79 7.75
C GLU A 729 25.00 -5.74 6.65
N LYS A 730 24.78 -4.45 6.95
CA LYS A 730 25.03 -3.38 5.99
C LYS A 730 26.51 -3.02 5.97
N GLY A 731 27.27 -3.72 5.12
CA GLY A 731 28.49 -3.17 4.54
C GLY A 731 28.19 -1.78 3.96
N ILE A 732 29.08 -0.84 4.23
CA ILE A 732 29.00 0.59 3.89
C ILE A 732 28.62 0.76 2.40
N THR A 733 27.39 1.16 2.10
CA THR A 733 26.97 1.96 0.90
C THR A 733 25.45 2.18 0.86
N ASP A 734 24.88 2.78 1.92
CA ASP A 734 23.46 3.19 1.92
C ASP A 734 23.30 4.70 1.77
N LYS A 735 23.19 5.15 0.52
CA LYS A 735 22.30 6.24 0.12
C LYS A 735 21.51 5.71 -1.07
N TYR A 736 20.21 5.97 -1.10
CA TYR A 736 19.27 5.62 -2.17
C TYR A 736 18.61 4.24 -2.07
N ALA A 737 17.75 4.07 -1.06
CA ALA A 737 16.59 3.20 -1.17
C ALA A 737 15.37 3.90 -0.52
N TYR A 738 14.63 4.65 -1.34
CA TYR A 738 13.25 5.09 -1.06
C TYR A 738 12.44 4.88 -2.34
N GLY A 739 11.31 4.20 -2.21
CA GLY A 739 10.35 3.93 -3.27
C GLY A 739 9.41 2.83 -2.84
#